data_AF-A0A932EFI2-F1
#
_entry.id   AF-A0A932EFI2-F1
#
_cell.length_a   1.000
_cell.length_b   1.000
_cell.length_c   1.000
_cell.angle_alpha   90.00
_cell.angle_beta   90.00
_cell.angle_gamma   90.00
#
_symmetry.space_group_name_H-M   'P 1'
#
loop_
_entity.id
_entity.type
_entity.pdbx_description
1 polymer ?
#
loop_
_entity_poly.entity_id
_entity_poly.type
_entity_poly.pdbx_seq_one_letter_code
_entity_poly.pdbx_strand_id
1 'polypeptide(L)'
;MQLSIQARRGLAGGLAISMILWSVSLFALPVAFAAPHGDNCLINESGTVYLVTGGQKRGYTSAEVFTSHGNNFGQVVAANSEDATLPVGPIQVYADGSLVKGPSDPLVYLVANGQKRGFVSGSVFTGLGFSFANIMSAAVNTFADLPTGANLESATERHSAGVLVNASGTIWQMTATGRKGIASMSVFNSHGFSLAKVVTANSADLAATDEGLVEARGTCASVSTPTGSLNVSLSGPAASTLINDESQAVLANFVFSGSGTVTAVTMQRTGISADTSLTNVYLFDGDVRVTDAASVTSGSVINFSNSGGLFSVSGTKTVSARADMAATAGETVGVKLTAVTLSSGSVGGLPVAGNNHSIATATLAGADLSTAPTGSGDTDPGTDINVWQGTVSVTTRDVTLNRLALRQIGSIQSVDIKNFRLFVDGVEIASQAALDGNGYVTFTLSKTLTTGSRVLKVIADVIGGSGRTVQMSLRGAYDIRVIDTQYNAAPIVTATGDAFPYDPAAFTVNAGTVTVVKASNSQSQNVTVGGSDVSLGTWTVTVYGEAVKLETLTVGIDVNGTDADNTFRNGRVMINGAQYGSTTHVAAADAAATGQSFTVNFLVNPGTPATVEFRADIFDNEGTDQIALLTTTTVQVALVGGATLNNAVPQVSLGTLDVPSANVNANSLTIASGSIALASTPSYPNQSTVAPQSSYKLASFDLTGNATEAVNLNTMAIGFVGNDTFDPSDDLTNVFLKYGGKTSSIKGTVADGSITSMANSWSVSETLPIDGSMTVEVWATIGSSITAAGSDDTMITYMRVTGITAQSGTTVYADTDSDAVATDNGATGQTITVEAGTLTVSKDASAPVSALVDDSGTVVSGAWKFESLYDGFTVTDITFTIANVSAVSTVTLKKADGTTVASKPAAATTTFNNVSVPVDANNNVVLKVELTMASVGVGAGTTGSSLLTTLTSATRRNSQGVSAAVTEASADPAGNVMYVYKAVPTVTYENLPSTALTAGTRTIAKFTVNTNGTGSVAWKDVLIYISKSLDPVLTVPSIWDVTSGGNTQVTAAEIFQNSDEGADADCDASDTTCELLITVGTKADLNVEETVSGAKTYEVRVTAGGAISTGEYVSTYIGSNLAHVDSAAYLTNDNDLTADDATFVWSDMSAANHDTGTLDWVNNHLLKFLPTTSNTMTN
;
A
#
# COMPACT_ATOMS: atom_id res chain seq x y z
N MET A 1 -25.41 29.71 24.16
CA MET A 1 -26.19 30.10 22.96
C MET A 1 -26.70 28.81 22.35
N GLN A 2 -27.88 28.26 22.66
CA GLN A 2 -29.26 28.75 22.55
C GLN A 2 -29.70 29.18 21.13
N LEU A 3 -30.63 28.35 20.60
CA LEU A 3 -31.70 28.56 19.61
C LEU A 3 -31.32 28.79 18.12
N SER A 4 -32.05 28.20 17.15
CA SER A 4 -33.51 28.06 17.12
C SER A 4 -34.07 26.76 16.51
N ILE A 5 -34.94 26.15 17.30
CA ILE A 5 -36.16 25.45 16.90
C ILE A 5 -37.21 26.55 16.65
N GLN A 6 -37.80 26.65 15.45
CA GLN A 6 -39.19 27.12 15.18
C GLN A 6 -39.41 27.43 13.69
N ALA A 7 -39.51 26.37 12.88
CA ALA A 7 -40.44 26.32 11.75
C ALA A 7 -40.62 24.83 11.37
N ARG A 8 -41.73 24.14 11.54
CA ARG A 8 -43.06 24.39 12.13
C ARG A 8 -43.58 23.01 12.56
N ARG A 9 -43.84 22.79 13.85
CA ARG A 9 -44.72 21.73 14.36
C ARG A 9 -45.51 22.30 15.54
N GLY A 10 -46.82 22.16 15.46
CA GLY A 10 -47.85 22.59 16.40
C GLY A 10 -49.14 22.76 15.58
N LEU A 11 -50.28 22.13 15.87
CA LEU A 11 -50.80 21.72 17.16
C LEU A 11 -51.85 20.60 16.94
N ALA A 12 -51.95 19.69 17.91
CA ALA A 12 -53.10 18.81 18.11
C ALA A 12 -54.22 19.56 18.87
N GLY A 13 -55.49 19.16 18.67
CA GLY A 13 -56.56 19.48 19.62
C GLY A 13 -58.00 19.45 19.07
N GLY A 14 -58.70 18.33 19.27
CA GLY A 14 -60.04 18.35 19.86
C GLY A 14 -61.29 17.99 19.02
N LEU A 15 -61.98 16.93 19.49
CA LEU A 15 -63.41 16.52 19.40
C LEU A 15 -63.61 15.15 18.71
N ALA A 16 -63.76 13.98 19.36
CA ALA A 16 -64.56 13.50 20.50
C ALA A 16 -66.09 13.43 20.25
N ILE A 17 -66.59 12.24 19.84
CA ILE A 17 -67.86 11.54 20.23
C ILE A 17 -67.67 10.05 19.81
N SER A 18 -67.40 9.06 20.66
CA SER A 18 -68.23 8.34 21.67
C SER A 18 -69.25 7.32 21.13
N MET A 19 -68.93 6.02 21.35
CA MET A 19 -69.77 4.93 21.88
C MET A 19 -70.66 4.00 21.01
N ILE A 20 -70.29 2.71 21.11
CA ILE A 20 -71.10 1.49 21.41
C ILE A 20 -71.52 0.54 20.26
N LEU A 21 -70.91 -0.66 20.36
CA LEU A 21 -71.29 -2.04 20.00
C LEU A 21 -72.56 -2.32 19.17
N TRP A 22 -72.39 -3.12 18.11
CA TRP A 22 -72.84 -4.53 18.14
C TRP A 22 -72.02 -5.42 17.19
N SER A 23 -71.66 -6.58 17.71
CA SER A 23 -70.93 -7.68 17.09
C SER A 23 -71.65 -8.30 15.90
N VAL A 24 -70.95 -8.45 14.77
CA VAL A 24 -71.20 -9.53 13.79
C VAL A 24 -69.85 -10.09 13.36
N SER A 25 -69.69 -11.39 13.54
CA SER A 25 -68.51 -12.19 13.25
C SER A 25 -67.94 -11.92 11.85
N LEU A 26 -66.77 -11.29 11.76
CA LEU A 26 -65.92 -11.39 10.59
C LEU A 26 -64.93 -12.54 10.83
N PHE A 27 -65.02 -13.56 9.98
CA PHE A 27 -63.93 -14.50 9.78
C PHE A 27 -62.68 -13.70 9.39
N ALA A 28 -61.73 -13.57 10.31
CA ALA A 28 -60.36 -13.19 9.97
C ALA A 28 -59.79 -14.30 9.10
N LEU A 29 -59.69 -14.06 7.79
CA LEU A 29 -58.81 -14.86 6.95
C LEU A 29 -57.39 -14.65 7.48
N PRO A 30 -56.65 -15.71 7.85
CA PRO A 30 -55.27 -15.55 8.23
C PRO A 30 -54.51 -15.05 7.00
N VAL A 31 -53.97 -13.84 7.07
CA VAL A 31 -52.87 -13.45 6.18
C VAL A 31 -51.71 -14.34 6.60
N ALA A 32 -51.38 -15.33 5.77
CA ALA A 32 -50.21 -16.15 5.99
C ALA A 32 -48.98 -15.25 5.85
N PHE A 33 -48.41 -14.85 6.98
CA PHE A 33 -47.05 -14.30 7.03
C PHE A 33 -46.08 -15.33 6.43
N ALA A 34 -45.09 -14.88 5.68
CA ALA A 34 -44.08 -15.79 5.16
C ALA A 34 -43.34 -16.38 6.35
N ALA A 35 -43.23 -17.70 6.47
CA ALA A 35 -42.40 -18.26 7.52
C ALA A 35 -40.94 -17.77 7.33
N PRO A 36 -40.16 -17.61 8.42
CA PRO A 36 -38.72 -17.43 8.27
C PRO A 36 -38.16 -18.56 7.42
N HIS A 37 -37.13 -18.28 6.64
CA HIS A 37 -36.46 -19.29 5.84
C HIS A 37 -36.03 -20.47 6.74
N GLY A 38 -36.18 -21.68 6.22
CA GLY A 38 -35.92 -22.90 7.00
C GLY A 38 -34.45 -23.07 7.35
N ASP A 39 -34.17 -23.98 8.29
CA ASP A 39 -32.81 -24.35 8.66
C ASP A 39 -31.97 -24.73 7.42
N ASN A 40 -30.71 -24.26 7.42
CA ASN A 40 -29.71 -24.32 6.35
C ASN A 40 -29.90 -23.33 5.20
N CYS A 41 -30.81 -22.35 5.31
CA CYS A 41 -30.91 -21.27 4.32
C CYS A 41 -29.83 -20.20 4.52
N LEU A 42 -29.25 -19.76 3.39
CA LEU A 42 -28.33 -18.62 3.34
C LEU A 42 -29.13 -17.37 2.95
N ILE A 43 -29.30 -16.45 3.90
CA ILE A 43 -30.05 -15.22 3.71
C ILE A 43 -29.11 -14.00 3.66
N ASN A 44 -29.42 -13.03 2.81
CA ASN A 44 -28.77 -11.73 2.79
C ASN A 44 -29.66 -10.70 3.49
N GLU A 45 -29.19 -10.19 4.62
CA GLU A 45 -29.83 -9.12 5.37
C GLU A 45 -28.89 -7.90 5.39
N SER A 46 -29.27 -6.84 4.68
CA SER A 46 -28.53 -5.58 4.62
C SER A 46 -27.03 -5.71 4.27
N GLY A 47 -26.69 -6.68 3.42
CA GLY A 47 -25.31 -6.91 2.95
C GLY A 47 -24.50 -7.89 3.79
N THR A 48 -25.03 -8.41 4.90
CA THR A 48 -24.43 -9.51 5.67
C THR A 48 -25.11 -10.83 5.30
N VAL A 49 -24.32 -11.86 5.02
CA VAL A 49 -24.84 -13.21 4.75
C VAL A 49 -24.95 -13.98 6.07
N TYR A 50 -26.15 -14.48 6.36
CA TYR A 50 -26.43 -15.32 7.53
C TYR A 50 -26.83 -16.73 7.11
N LEU A 51 -26.39 -17.73 7.87
CA LEU A 51 -26.98 -19.06 7.88
C LEU A 51 -28.12 -19.11 8.90
N VAL A 52 -29.32 -19.49 8.47
CA VAL A 52 -30.42 -19.80 9.39
C VAL A 52 -30.24 -21.23 9.90
N THR A 53 -30.15 -21.42 11.22
CA THR A 53 -30.00 -22.74 11.82
C THR A 53 -30.49 -22.75 13.27
N GLY A 54 -31.27 -23.76 13.65
CA GLY A 54 -31.79 -23.92 15.01
C GLY A 54 -32.68 -22.75 15.45
N GLY A 55 -33.40 -22.12 14.51
CA GLY A 55 -34.22 -20.94 14.79
C GLY A 55 -33.43 -19.66 15.11
N GLN A 56 -32.14 -19.61 14.75
CA GLN A 56 -31.28 -18.44 14.88
C GLN A 56 -30.63 -18.09 13.53
N LYS A 57 -30.15 -16.86 13.38
CA LYS A 57 -29.32 -16.45 12.24
C LYS A 57 -27.86 -16.28 12.68
N ARG A 58 -26.92 -16.92 11.98
CA ARG A 58 -25.49 -16.90 12.28
C ARG A 58 -24.71 -16.28 11.12
N GLY A 59 -24.06 -15.14 11.38
CA GLY A 59 -23.41 -14.35 10.33
C GLY A 59 -22.05 -14.90 9.91
N TYR A 60 -21.75 -14.83 8.62
CA TYR A 60 -20.40 -15.01 8.10
C TYR A 60 -19.65 -13.67 8.12
N THR A 61 -18.49 -13.62 8.77
CA THR A 61 -17.69 -12.39 8.90
C THR A 61 -16.73 -12.16 7.73
N SER A 62 -16.56 -13.15 6.85
CA SER A 62 -15.73 -13.03 5.65
C SER A 62 -16.08 -14.05 4.55
N ALA A 63 -15.60 -13.79 3.33
CA ALA A 63 -15.84 -14.64 2.16
C ALA A 63 -15.07 -15.97 2.24
N GLU A 64 -13.88 -15.98 2.84
CA GLU A 64 -13.09 -17.20 3.04
C GLU A 64 -13.73 -18.13 4.07
N VAL A 65 -14.35 -17.60 5.14
CA VAL A 65 -15.15 -18.41 6.06
C VAL A 65 -16.38 -18.94 5.34
N PHE A 66 -17.10 -18.10 4.59
CA PHE A 66 -18.27 -18.52 3.83
C PHE A 66 -17.97 -19.67 2.84
N THR A 67 -16.91 -19.56 2.06
CA THR A 67 -16.49 -20.58 1.08
C THR A 67 -15.92 -21.84 1.73
N SER A 68 -15.36 -21.76 2.95
CA SER A 68 -14.89 -22.94 3.69
C SER A 68 -16.00 -23.95 3.98
N HIS A 69 -17.25 -23.48 4.12
CA HIS A 69 -18.45 -24.30 4.31
C HIS A 69 -18.97 -24.93 3.00
N GLY A 70 -18.29 -24.73 1.87
CA GLY A 70 -18.75 -25.18 0.55
C GLY A 70 -19.91 -24.35 -0.01
N ASN A 71 -20.17 -23.17 0.55
CA ASN A 71 -21.24 -22.29 0.11
C ASN A 71 -20.85 -21.49 -1.15
N ASN A 72 -21.84 -21.16 -1.97
CA ASN A 72 -21.72 -20.31 -3.15
C ASN A 72 -22.68 -19.12 -3.02
N PHE A 73 -22.25 -17.92 -3.40
CA PHE A 73 -23.09 -16.72 -3.37
C PHE A 73 -24.39 -16.85 -4.19
N GLY A 74 -24.41 -17.69 -5.22
CA GLY A 74 -25.63 -18.02 -5.97
C GLY A 74 -26.68 -18.82 -5.18
N GLN A 75 -26.35 -19.34 -4.00
CA GLN A 75 -27.29 -20.00 -3.08
C GLN A 75 -27.93 -19.01 -2.09
N VAL A 76 -27.45 -17.77 -2.04
CA VAL A 76 -27.92 -16.76 -1.09
C VAL A 76 -29.22 -16.16 -1.60
N VAL A 77 -30.26 -16.17 -0.75
CA VAL A 77 -31.57 -15.56 -1.02
C VAL A 77 -31.72 -14.26 -0.21
N ALA A 78 -32.61 -13.37 -0.64
CA ALA A 78 -32.91 -12.17 0.14
C ALA A 78 -33.65 -12.54 1.44
N ALA A 79 -33.27 -11.92 2.56
CA ALA A 79 -33.99 -12.08 3.82
C ALA A 79 -35.42 -11.49 3.71
N ASN A 80 -36.40 -12.18 4.30
CA ASN A 80 -37.77 -11.69 4.47
C ASN A 80 -37.95 -10.99 5.84
N SER A 81 -39.15 -10.43 6.06
CA SER A 81 -39.47 -9.70 7.30
C SER A 81 -39.37 -10.56 8.56
N GLU A 82 -39.58 -11.86 8.44
CA GLU A 82 -39.61 -12.83 9.52
C GLU A 82 -38.20 -13.32 9.87
N ASP A 83 -37.30 -13.43 8.89
CA ASP A 83 -35.87 -13.67 9.10
C ASP A 83 -35.21 -12.57 9.93
N ALA A 84 -35.62 -11.32 9.71
CA ALA A 84 -35.13 -10.17 10.46
C ALA A 84 -35.41 -10.32 11.97
N THR A 85 -36.45 -11.07 12.34
CA THR A 85 -36.85 -11.31 13.73
C THR A 85 -36.14 -12.50 14.39
N LEU A 86 -35.37 -13.30 13.65
CA LEU A 86 -34.60 -14.41 14.21
C LEU A 86 -33.51 -13.90 15.16
N PRO A 87 -33.33 -14.52 16.35
CA PRO A 87 -32.23 -14.19 17.24
C PRO A 87 -30.87 -14.40 16.55
N VAL A 88 -29.94 -13.46 16.74
CA VAL A 88 -28.57 -13.58 16.22
C VAL A 88 -27.80 -14.56 17.10
N GLY A 89 -27.34 -15.67 16.50
CA GLY A 89 -26.49 -16.66 17.15
C GLY A 89 -25.00 -16.32 17.03
N PRO A 90 -24.11 -17.19 17.54
CA PRO A 90 -22.66 -17.06 17.35
C PRO A 90 -22.28 -16.96 15.88
N ILE A 91 -21.24 -16.18 15.57
CA ILE A 91 -20.71 -16.06 14.21
C ILE A 91 -20.28 -17.43 13.67
N GLN A 92 -20.33 -17.57 12.35
CA GLN A 92 -19.74 -18.74 11.68
C GLN A 92 -18.22 -18.58 11.67
N VAL A 93 -17.52 -19.63 12.10
CA VAL A 93 -16.08 -19.79 11.94
C VAL A 93 -15.80 -20.75 10.78
N TYR A 94 -14.53 -20.95 10.42
CA TYR A 94 -14.15 -21.92 9.39
C TYR A 94 -14.81 -23.28 9.61
N ALA A 95 -15.24 -23.93 8.53
CA ALA A 95 -15.86 -25.24 8.60
C ALA A 95 -14.86 -26.31 9.08
N ASP A 96 -15.35 -27.27 9.85
CA ASP A 96 -14.59 -28.47 10.18
C ASP A 96 -14.11 -29.18 8.90
N GLY A 97 -12.86 -29.65 8.90
CA GLY A 97 -12.17 -30.18 7.72
C GLY A 97 -11.38 -29.13 6.92
N SER A 98 -11.46 -27.85 7.27
CA SER A 98 -10.70 -26.78 6.59
C SER A 98 -9.23 -26.79 7.01
N LEU A 99 -8.33 -26.70 6.02
CA LEU A 99 -6.91 -26.46 6.27
C LEU A 99 -6.66 -24.96 6.22
N VAL A 100 -6.14 -24.38 7.30
CA VAL A 100 -5.92 -22.94 7.43
C VAL A 100 -4.50 -22.63 7.86
N LYS A 101 -3.95 -21.51 7.39
CA LYS A 101 -2.68 -20.95 7.85
C LYS A 101 -2.86 -19.49 8.21
N GLY A 102 -2.46 -19.12 9.42
CA GLY A 102 -2.46 -17.71 9.86
C GLY A 102 -1.33 -16.93 9.18
N PRO A 103 -1.44 -15.60 9.00
CA PRO A 103 -0.48 -14.82 8.20
C PRO A 103 0.94 -14.79 8.75
N SER A 104 1.10 -15.03 10.05
CA SER A 104 2.40 -15.02 10.75
C SER A 104 2.64 -16.31 11.54
N ASP A 105 1.84 -17.35 11.30
CA ASP A 105 1.97 -18.64 11.99
C ASP A 105 2.71 -19.66 11.11
N PRO A 106 3.84 -20.23 11.59
CA PRO A 106 4.60 -21.19 10.80
C PRO A 106 3.85 -22.51 10.59
N LEU A 107 2.91 -22.87 11.46
CA LEU A 107 2.17 -24.13 11.36
C LEU A 107 0.99 -24.04 10.39
N VAL A 108 0.63 -25.19 9.83
CA VAL A 108 -0.66 -25.40 9.16
C VAL A 108 -1.60 -26.00 10.20
N TYR A 109 -2.87 -25.60 10.16
CA TYR A 109 -3.87 -26.08 11.10
C TYR A 109 -5.01 -26.75 10.36
N LEU A 110 -5.51 -27.86 10.92
CA LEU A 110 -6.81 -28.43 10.59
C LEU A 110 -7.85 -27.86 11.53
N VAL A 111 -8.92 -27.30 10.98
CA VAL A 111 -10.09 -26.90 11.76
C VAL A 111 -10.94 -28.15 12.01
N ALA A 112 -11.18 -28.47 13.28
CA ALA A 112 -12.02 -29.59 13.67
C ALA A 112 -12.66 -29.34 15.04
N ASN A 113 -13.94 -29.68 15.18
CA ASN A 113 -14.76 -29.41 16.35
C ASN A 113 -14.74 -27.91 16.74
N GLY A 114 -14.68 -27.02 15.74
CA GLY A 114 -14.59 -25.57 15.95
C GLY A 114 -13.27 -25.09 16.55
N GLN A 115 -12.21 -25.91 16.55
CA GLN A 115 -10.87 -25.56 17.04
C GLN A 115 -9.83 -25.71 15.93
N LYS A 116 -8.75 -24.93 15.99
CA LYS A 116 -7.58 -25.12 15.11
C LYS A 116 -6.57 -26.08 15.76
N ARG A 117 -6.28 -27.20 15.08
CA ARG A 117 -5.32 -28.23 15.51
C ARG A 117 -4.08 -28.18 14.62
N GLY A 118 -2.92 -27.85 15.18
CA GLY A 118 -1.68 -27.68 14.40
C GLY A 118 -1.04 -29.01 14.03
N PHE A 119 -0.57 -29.15 12.80
CA PHE A 119 0.29 -30.28 12.42
C PHE A 119 1.72 -30.01 12.90
N VAL A 120 2.32 -30.93 13.67
CA VAL A 120 3.67 -30.72 14.22
C VAL A 120 4.80 -30.82 13.20
N SER A 121 4.52 -31.39 12.01
CA SER A 121 5.47 -31.43 10.90
C SER A 121 4.76 -31.58 9.54
N GLY A 122 5.47 -31.22 8.47
CA GLY A 122 5.02 -31.50 7.10
C GLY A 122 4.85 -32.99 6.80
N SER A 123 5.62 -33.87 7.46
CA SER A 123 5.49 -35.33 7.31
C SER A 123 4.23 -35.89 7.98
N VAL A 124 3.79 -35.31 9.10
CA VAL A 124 2.49 -35.67 9.71
C VAL A 124 1.35 -35.19 8.82
N PHE A 125 1.47 -33.98 8.26
CA PHE A 125 0.48 -33.43 7.31
C PHE A 125 0.31 -34.30 6.06
N THR A 126 1.40 -34.61 5.34
CA THR A 126 1.32 -35.44 4.13
C THR A 126 1.09 -36.91 4.45
N GLY A 127 1.54 -37.40 5.61
CA GLY A 127 1.31 -38.76 6.07
C GLY A 127 -0.18 -39.06 6.35
N LEU A 128 -0.94 -38.05 6.78
CA LEU A 128 -2.41 -38.07 6.85
C LEU A 128 -3.07 -37.82 5.48
N GLY A 129 -2.31 -37.77 4.38
CA GLY A 129 -2.85 -37.64 3.03
C GLY A 129 -3.35 -36.24 2.65
N PHE A 130 -3.08 -35.21 3.47
CA PHE A 130 -3.43 -33.83 3.13
C PHE A 130 -2.47 -33.24 2.08
N SER A 131 -2.98 -32.30 1.29
CA SER A 131 -2.24 -31.59 0.24
C SER A 131 -2.10 -30.11 0.56
N PHE A 132 -0.90 -29.55 0.38
CA PHE A 132 -0.63 -28.12 0.60
C PHE A 132 -1.46 -27.23 -0.35
N ALA A 133 -1.88 -27.75 -1.51
CA ALA A 133 -2.74 -27.04 -2.45
C ALA A 133 -4.15 -26.73 -1.89
N ASN A 134 -4.57 -27.43 -0.82
CA ASN A 134 -5.88 -27.25 -0.19
C ASN A 134 -5.86 -26.29 1.01
N ILE A 135 -4.72 -25.65 1.32
CA ILE A 135 -4.58 -24.72 2.44
C ILE A 135 -5.20 -23.37 2.08
N MET A 136 -6.05 -22.87 2.96
CA MET A 136 -6.64 -21.54 2.89
C MET A 136 -5.81 -20.56 3.72
N SER A 137 -5.46 -19.41 3.15
CA SER A 137 -4.84 -18.32 3.90
C SER A 137 -5.91 -17.62 4.74
N ALA A 138 -5.75 -17.63 6.07
CA ALA A 138 -6.72 -17.04 6.99
C ALA A 138 -6.31 -15.62 7.37
N ALA A 139 -7.26 -14.67 7.34
CA ALA A 139 -7.02 -13.31 7.82
C ALA A 139 -6.83 -13.29 9.35
N VAL A 140 -6.14 -12.27 9.87
CA VAL A 140 -5.76 -12.19 11.30
C VAL A 140 -6.97 -12.30 12.24
N ASN A 141 -8.08 -11.63 11.91
CA ASN A 141 -9.30 -11.61 12.70
C ASN A 141 -10.03 -12.97 12.68
N THR A 142 -10.23 -13.56 11.49
CA THR A 142 -10.93 -14.85 11.36
C THR A 142 -10.10 -16.03 11.88
N PHE A 143 -8.76 -15.93 11.83
CA PHE A 143 -7.86 -16.89 12.47
C PHE A 143 -7.85 -16.78 14.00
N ALA A 144 -8.07 -15.59 14.55
CA ALA A 144 -8.19 -15.35 15.99
C ALA A 144 -9.53 -15.84 16.57
N ASP A 145 -10.59 -15.89 15.76
CA ASP A 145 -11.91 -16.42 16.15
C ASP A 145 -11.91 -17.94 16.43
N LEU A 146 -10.85 -18.67 16.03
CA LEU A 146 -10.68 -20.10 16.26
C LEU A 146 -9.85 -20.38 17.55
N PRO A 147 -10.44 -21.02 18.59
CA PRO A 147 -9.69 -21.54 19.73
C PRO A 147 -8.67 -22.60 19.31
N THR A 148 -7.51 -22.63 19.97
CA THR A 148 -6.45 -23.62 19.71
C THR A 148 -6.79 -24.96 20.39
N GLY A 149 -6.82 -26.04 19.61
CA GLY A 149 -7.00 -27.41 20.09
C GLY A 149 -5.66 -28.16 20.21
N ALA A 150 -5.71 -29.45 20.60
CA ALA A 150 -4.53 -30.30 20.66
C ALA A 150 -3.92 -30.50 19.25
N ASN A 151 -2.59 -30.52 19.16
CA ASN A 151 -1.89 -30.74 17.89
C ASN A 151 -2.18 -32.14 17.31
N LEU A 152 -1.85 -32.29 16.03
CA LEU A 152 -1.81 -33.55 15.29
C LEU A 152 -0.34 -34.00 15.25
N GLU A 153 -0.06 -35.09 15.96
CA GLU A 153 1.31 -35.52 16.30
C GLU A 153 1.77 -36.72 15.45
N SER A 154 0.85 -37.44 14.80
CA SER A 154 1.16 -38.69 14.09
C SER A 154 0.49 -38.80 12.72
N ALA A 155 1.24 -39.30 11.73
CA ALA A 155 0.75 -39.64 10.39
C ALA A 155 -0.30 -40.77 10.36
N THR A 156 -0.50 -41.48 11.49
CA THR A 156 -1.45 -42.59 11.62
C THR A 156 -2.60 -42.27 12.58
N GLU A 157 -2.69 -41.03 13.08
CA GLU A 157 -3.82 -40.60 13.91
C GLU A 157 -5.13 -40.66 13.11
N ARG A 158 -6.24 -40.95 13.78
CA ARG A 158 -7.57 -40.88 13.15
C ARG A 158 -7.81 -39.46 12.63
N HIS A 159 -8.31 -39.34 11.41
CA HIS A 159 -8.68 -38.05 10.85
C HIS A 159 -9.77 -37.37 11.71
N SER A 160 -9.60 -36.07 11.89
CA SER A 160 -10.49 -35.28 12.75
C SER A 160 -11.84 -35.00 12.08
N ALA A 161 -12.80 -34.48 12.86
CA ALA A 161 -14.12 -34.13 12.37
C ALA A 161 -14.06 -33.20 11.14
N GLY A 162 -14.93 -33.44 10.17
CA GLY A 162 -15.04 -32.69 8.91
C GLY A 162 -14.15 -33.20 7.77
N VAL A 163 -13.11 -33.99 8.07
CA VAL A 163 -12.25 -34.58 7.03
C VAL A 163 -13.02 -35.63 6.22
N LEU A 164 -12.85 -35.61 4.90
CA LEU A 164 -13.42 -36.61 4.01
C LEU A 164 -12.38 -37.69 3.72
N VAL A 165 -12.71 -38.95 4.03
CA VAL A 165 -11.82 -40.09 3.83
C VAL A 165 -12.39 -41.07 2.81
N ASN A 166 -11.56 -41.58 1.90
CA ASN A 166 -11.92 -42.62 0.95
C ASN A 166 -11.50 -43.98 1.49
N ALA A 167 -12.48 -44.84 1.76
CA ALA A 167 -12.28 -46.24 2.12
C ALA A 167 -12.75 -47.13 0.96
N SER A 168 -11.80 -47.63 0.17
CA SER A 168 -12.04 -48.58 -0.94
C SER A 168 -13.14 -48.15 -1.91
N GLY A 169 -13.19 -46.85 -2.25
CA GLY A 169 -14.14 -46.26 -3.20
C GLY A 169 -15.39 -45.64 -2.55
N THR A 170 -15.59 -45.83 -1.25
CA THR A 170 -16.67 -45.15 -0.49
C THR A 170 -16.11 -43.94 0.24
N ILE A 171 -16.72 -42.77 0.06
CA ILE A 171 -16.33 -41.54 0.76
C ILE A 171 -17.10 -41.45 2.07
N TRP A 172 -16.36 -41.24 3.15
CA TRP A 172 -16.88 -41.04 4.50
C TRP A 172 -16.52 -39.64 4.99
N GLN A 173 -17.44 -38.98 5.68
CA GLN A 173 -17.14 -37.78 6.46
C GLN A 173 -16.84 -38.19 7.89
N MET A 174 -15.68 -37.81 8.40
CA MET A 174 -15.31 -38.03 9.80
C MET A 174 -16.11 -37.11 10.71
N THR A 175 -16.63 -37.66 11.81
CA THR A 175 -17.32 -36.90 12.85
C THR A 175 -16.48 -36.87 14.12
N ALA A 176 -16.92 -36.14 15.14
CA ALA A 176 -16.25 -36.11 16.44
C ALA A 176 -16.10 -37.51 17.07
N THR A 177 -17.07 -38.40 16.83
CA THR A 177 -17.19 -39.71 17.49
C THR A 177 -17.11 -40.92 16.57
N GLY A 178 -17.23 -40.74 15.24
CA GLY A 178 -17.33 -41.83 14.29
C GLY A 178 -17.16 -41.37 12.84
N ARG A 179 -17.84 -42.01 11.91
CA ARG A 179 -17.82 -41.65 10.48
C ARG A 179 -19.19 -41.84 9.86
N LYS A 180 -19.54 -40.98 8.92
CA LYS A 180 -20.80 -41.07 8.17
C LYS A 180 -20.55 -41.28 6.68
N GLY A 181 -21.26 -42.21 6.06
CA GLY A 181 -21.10 -42.53 4.65
C GLY A 181 -21.79 -41.51 3.73
N ILE A 182 -21.15 -41.11 2.63
CA ILE A 182 -21.77 -40.25 1.63
C ILE A 182 -22.41 -41.14 0.56
N ALA A 183 -23.74 -41.20 0.56
CA ALA A 183 -24.51 -42.18 -0.22
C ALA A 183 -24.47 -41.96 -1.75
N SER A 184 -24.17 -40.75 -2.22
CA SER A 184 -24.15 -40.41 -3.64
C SER A 184 -23.39 -39.11 -3.91
N MET A 185 -23.02 -38.90 -5.18
CA MET A 185 -22.37 -37.66 -5.61
C MET A 185 -23.30 -36.43 -5.50
N SER A 186 -24.63 -36.61 -5.50
CA SER A 186 -25.55 -35.50 -5.26
C SER A 186 -25.50 -35.01 -3.82
N VAL A 187 -25.43 -35.94 -2.85
CA VAL A 187 -25.18 -35.60 -1.42
C VAL A 187 -23.81 -34.93 -1.29
N PHE A 188 -22.76 -35.49 -1.90
CA PHE A 188 -21.42 -34.92 -1.91
C PHE A 188 -21.41 -33.46 -2.41
N ASN A 189 -21.98 -33.23 -3.60
CA ASN A 189 -22.05 -31.91 -4.22
C ASN A 189 -22.94 -30.94 -3.45
N SER A 190 -24.01 -31.42 -2.78
CA SER A 190 -24.91 -30.55 -2.00
C SER A 190 -24.19 -29.83 -0.85
N HIS A 191 -23.15 -30.46 -0.27
CA HIS A 191 -22.34 -29.87 0.78
C HIS A 191 -21.19 -29.00 0.25
N GLY A 192 -21.06 -28.85 -1.06
CA GLY A 192 -19.92 -28.18 -1.69
C GLY A 192 -18.59 -28.92 -1.45
N PHE A 193 -18.66 -30.22 -1.16
CA PHE A 193 -17.46 -31.03 -1.02
C PHE A 193 -16.73 -31.15 -2.36
N SER A 194 -15.40 -31.34 -2.28
CA SER A 194 -14.53 -31.48 -3.44
C SER A 194 -13.71 -32.75 -3.31
N LEU A 195 -13.64 -33.53 -4.38
CA LEU A 195 -12.84 -34.76 -4.40
C LEU A 195 -11.35 -34.47 -4.17
N ALA A 196 -10.89 -33.26 -4.48
CA ALA A 196 -9.53 -32.81 -4.19
C ALA A 196 -9.22 -32.72 -2.69
N LYS A 197 -10.23 -32.64 -1.82
CA LYS A 197 -10.10 -32.59 -0.36
C LYS A 197 -10.29 -33.95 0.31
N VAL A 198 -10.55 -35.01 -0.46
CA VAL A 198 -10.72 -36.36 0.05
C VAL A 198 -9.35 -37.03 0.22
N VAL A 199 -9.06 -37.50 1.42
CA VAL A 199 -7.81 -38.21 1.75
C VAL A 199 -8.05 -39.72 1.82
N THR A 200 -7.00 -40.52 1.76
CA THR A 200 -7.15 -41.99 1.92
C THR A 200 -7.43 -42.34 3.38
N ALA A 201 -8.40 -43.21 3.64
CA ALA A 201 -8.68 -43.68 4.99
C ALA A 201 -7.52 -44.52 5.54
N ASN A 202 -7.09 -44.24 6.77
CA ASN A 202 -6.10 -45.02 7.50
C ASN A 202 -6.77 -46.05 8.43
N SER A 203 -5.96 -46.91 9.06
CA SER A 203 -6.45 -47.98 9.95
C SER A 203 -7.29 -47.45 11.13
N ALA A 204 -7.00 -46.24 11.63
CA ALA A 204 -7.73 -45.63 12.73
C ALA A 204 -9.09 -45.06 12.28
N ASP A 205 -9.21 -44.58 11.04
CA ASP A 205 -10.50 -44.19 10.45
C ASP A 205 -11.40 -45.40 10.20
N LEU A 206 -10.79 -46.51 9.74
CA LEU A 206 -11.50 -47.76 9.47
C LEU A 206 -12.05 -48.40 10.75
N ALA A 207 -11.43 -48.12 11.90
CA ALA A 207 -11.88 -48.53 13.23
C ALA A 207 -13.00 -47.63 13.80
N ALA A 208 -13.28 -46.48 13.18
CA ALA A 208 -14.31 -45.56 13.64
C ALA A 208 -15.72 -46.14 13.45
N THR A 209 -16.58 -45.92 14.45
CA THR A 209 -17.98 -46.37 14.43
C THR A 209 -18.73 -45.75 13.25
N ASP A 210 -19.49 -46.56 12.52
CA ASP A 210 -20.41 -46.10 11.48
C ASP A 210 -21.63 -45.44 12.15
N GLU A 211 -21.82 -44.15 11.89
CA GLU A 211 -22.89 -43.32 12.43
C GLU A 211 -24.02 -43.09 11.42
N GLY A 212 -24.07 -43.88 10.34
CA GLY A 212 -25.07 -43.80 9.28
C GLY A 212 -24.63 -42.92 8.11
N LEU A 213 -25.60 -42.36 7.38
CA LEU A 213 -25.35 -41.60 6.16
C LEU A 213 -25.26 -40.09 6.44
N VAL A 214 -24.48 -39.39 5.62
CA VAL A 214 -24.55 -37.93 5.48
C VAL A 214 -25.83 -37.59 4.72
N GLU A 215 -26.70 -36.80 5.32
CA GLU A 215 -27.91 -36.30 4.66
C GLU A 215 -27.55 -35.21 3.63
N ALA A 216 -28.29 -35.12 2.53
CA ALA A 216 -28.09 -34.04 1.56
C ALA A 216 -28.30 -32.67 2.22
N ARG A 217 -27.45 -31.68 1.89
CA ARG A 217 -27.67 -30.30 2.33
C ARG A 217 -28.92 -29.77 1.63
N GLY A 218 -29.90 -29.32 2.42
CA GLY A 218 -31.08 -28.66 1.88
C GLY A 218 -30.68 -27.41 1.08
N THR A 219 -31.19 -27.25 -0.13
CA THR A 219 -31.14 -25.97 -0.83
C THR A 219 -32.17 -25.03 -0.20
N CYS A 220 -32.03 -23.71 -0.40
CA CYS A 220 -33.12 -22.76 -0.23
C CYS A 220 -34.22 -23.10 -1.25
N ALA A 221 -34.93 -24.20 -1.04
CA ALA A 221 -36.09 -24.55 -1.81
C ALA A 221 -37.15 -23.51 -1.48
N SER A 222 -37.56 -22.77 -2.51
CA SER A 222 -38.90 -22.21 -2.54
C SER A 222 -39.86 -23.27 -1.99
N VAL A 223 -40.64 -22.85 -0.99
CA VAL A 223 -41.81 -23.51 -0.41
C VAL A 223 -42.27 -24.75 -1.18
N SER A 224 -42.35 -25.86 -0.45
CA SER A 224 -42.97 -27.14 -0.78
C SER A 224 -44.04 -27.11 -1.89
N THR A 225 -44.12 -28.21 -2.65
CA THR A 225 -45.26 -28.55 -3.52
C THR A 225 -46.56 -28.20 -2.82
N PRO A 226 -47.28 -27.18 -3.30
CA PRO A 226 -48.42 -26.75 -2.58
C PRO A 226 -49.63 -27.60 -2.93
N THR A 227 -50.07 -28.38 -1.95
CA THR A 227 -51.46 -28.81 -1.86
C THR A 227 -52.26 -27.64 -1.28
N GLY A 228 -52.57 -26.66 -2.12
CA GLY A 228 -53.29 -25.45 -1.70
C GLY A 228 -54.41 -25.09 -2.67
N SER A 229 -55.39 -24.36 -2.15
CA SER A 229 -56.43 -23.77 -2.98
C SER A 229 -55.86 -22.55 -3.72
N LEU A 230 -56.24 -22.33 -4.98
CA LEU A 230 -55.93 -21.09 -5.70
C LEU A 230 -57.07 -20.08 -5.56
N ASN A 231 -56.74 -18.80 -5.48
CA ASN A 231 -57.70 -17.72 -5.65
C ASN A 231 -57.30 -16.86 -6.85
N VAL A 232 -58.24 -16.55 -7.72
CA VAL A 232 -57.99 -15.76 -8.93
C VAL A 232 -58.59 -14.37 -8.80
N SER A 233 -57.86 -13.37 -9.24
CA SER A 233 -58.30 -11.97 -9.31
C SER A 233 -57.83 -11.31 -10.60
N LEU A 234 -58.31 -10.10 -10.89
CA LEU A 234 -57.89 -9.30 -12.03
C LEU A 234 -56.90 -8.22 -11.57
N SER A 235 -55.79 -8.03 -12.27
CA SER A 235 -54.87 -6.90 -12.05
C SER A 235 -54.87 -5.84 -13.14
N GLY A 236 -55.55 -6.09 -14.27
CA GLY A 236 -55.67 -5.15 -15.39
C GLY A 236 -55.80 -5.89 -16.72
N PRO A 237 -55.48 -5.23 -17.86
CA PRO A 237 -55.28 -3.79 -17.98
C PRO A 237 -56.59 -3.01 -17.76
N ALA A 238 -56.48 -1.69 -17.55
CA ALA A 238 -57.66 -0.82 -17.58
C ALA A 238 -58.31 -0.86 -18.98
N ALA A 239 -59.62 -0.55 -19.06
CA ALA A 239 -60.30 -0.42 -20.35
C ALA A 239 -59.53 0.57 -21.25
N SER A 240 -59.27 0.16 -22.49
CA SER A 240 -58.46 0.91 -23.45
C SER A 240 -59.03 0.77 -24.86
N THR A 241 -58.40 1.47 -25.81
CA THR A 241 -58.67 1.32 -27.23
C THR A 241 -57.62 0.41 -27.86
N LEU A 242 -58.06 -0.69 -28.47
CA LEU A 242 -57.22 -1.61 -29.25
C LEU A 242 -57.38 -1.30 -30.74
N ILE A 243 -56.39 -1.70 -31.54
CA ILE A 243 -56.39 -1.48 -32.99
C ILE A 243 -56.86 -2.76 -33.70
N ASN A 244 -57.63 -2.59 -34.79
CA ASN A 244 -58.31 -3.67 -35.51
C ASN A 244 -57.41 -4.83 -35.99
N ASP A 245 -56.11 -4.58 -36.19
CA ASP A 245 -55.09 -5.55 -36.66
C ASP A 245 -53.90 -5.67 -35.68
N GLU A 246 -54.12 -5.39 -34.39
CA GLU A 246 -53.10 -5.53 -33.36
C GLU A 246 -52.82 -7.01 -33.02
N SER A 247 -51.55 -7.41 -32.97
CA SER A 247 -51.12 -8.74 -32.53
C SER A 247 -50.89 -8.78 -31.02
N GLN A 248 -51.23 -9.92 -30.40
CA GLN A 248 -51.00 -10.16 -28.97
C GLN A 248 -51.50 -9.01 -28.04
N ALA A 249 -52.62 -8.37 -28.41
CA ALA A 249 -53.29 -7.36 -27.60
C ALA A 249 -53.65 -7.95 -26.23
N VAL A 250 -53.30 -7.26 -25.15
CA VAL A 250 -53.55 -7.74 -23.78
C VAL A 250 -55.01 -7.49 -23.43
N LEU A 251 -55.79 -8.57 -23.27
CA LEU A 251 -57.22 -8.49 -22.93
C LEU A 251 -57.49 -8.56 -21.43
N ALA A 252 -56.68 -9.31 -20.68
CA ALA A 252 -56.80 -9.42 -19.23
C ALA A 252 -55.51 -9.98 -18.61
N ASN A 253 -55.17 -9.49 -17.42
CA ASN A 253 -54.10 -9.99 -16.56
C ASN A 253 -54.74 -10.61 -15.32
N PHE A 254 -54.71 -11.95 -15.25
CA PHE A 254 -55.27 -12.71 -14.14
C PHE A 254 -54.18 -13.02 -13.12
N VAL A 255 -54.38 -12.61 -11.86
CA VAL A 255 -53.48 -12.93 -10.75
C VAL A 255 -53.99 -14.16 -10.04
N PHE A 256 -53.21 -15.22 -10.13
CA PHE A 256 -53.39 -16.46 -9.39
C PHE A 256 -52.60 -16.35 -8.09
N SER A 257 -53.29 -16.40 -6.96
CA SER A 257 -52.71 -16.34 -5.62
C SER A 257 -52.96 -17.64 -4.88
N GLY A 258 -51.99 -18.06 -4.08
CA GLY A 258 -51.94 -19.41 -3.53
C GLY A 258 -51.01 -20.26 -4.36
N SER A 259 -51.36 -21.53 -4.53
CA SER A 259 -50.32 -22.52 -4.68
C SER A 259 -50.87 -23.82 -5.29
N GLY A 260 -50.48 -24.18 -6.52
CA GLY A 260 -50.93 -25.38 -7.25
C GLY A 260 -50.56 -25.39 -8.75
N THR A 261 -50.70 -26.54 -9.42
CA THR A 261 -50.47 -26.67 -10.89
C THR A 261 -51.79 -26.58 -11.65
N VAL A 262 -51.95 -25.56 -12.48
CA VAL A 262 -53.12 -25.35 -13.33
C VAL A 262 -53.01 -26.26 -14.55
N THR A 263 -54.02 -27.08 -14.82
CA THR A 263 -54.08 -28.04 -15.94
C THR A 263 -55.10 -27.64 -17.01
N ALA A 264 -56.09 -26.80 -16.67
CA ALA A 264 -57.00 -26.22 -17.66
C ALA A 264 -57.44 -24.80 -17.27
N VAL A 265 -57.71 -23.98 -18.28
CA VAL A 265 -58.23 -22.61 -18.16
C VAL A 265 -59.34 -22.45 -19.20
N THR A 266 -60.52 -22.04 -18.77
CA THR A 266 -61.67 -21.72 -19.64
C THR A 266 -62.03 -20.26 -19.47
N MET A 267 -62.07 -19.54 -20.58
CA MET A 267 -62.52 -18.15 -20.67
C MET A 267 -63.74 -18.03 -21.57
N GLN A 268 -64.48 -16.94 -21.40
CA GLN A 268 -65.57 -16.53 -22.26
C GLN A 268 -65.29 -15.13 -22.82
N ARG A 269 -65.45 -14.93 -24.13
CA ARG A 269 -65.40 -13.60 -24.75
C ARG A 269 -66.58 -12.76 -24.25
N THR A 270 -66.32 -11.48 -24.00
CA THR A 270 -67.27 -10.48 -23.50
C THR A 270 -67.25 -9.23 -24.37
N GLY A 271 -68.25 -8.36 -24.23
CA GLY A 271 -68.44 -7.19 -25.10
C GLY A 271 -69.31 -7.49 -26.32
N ILE A 272 -69.47 -6.48 -27.19
CA ILE A 272 -70.22 -6.58 -28.45
C ILE A 272 -69.19 -6.65 -29.58
N SER A 273 -68.84 -7.87 -29.97
CA SER A 273 -67.96 -8.19 -31.10
C SER A 273 -68.34 -9.54 -31.73
N ALA A 274 -67.83 -9.84 -32.92
CA ALA A 274 -67.89 -11.19 -33.47
C ALA A 274 -66.94 -12.17 -32.74
N ASP A 275 -67.18 -13.48 -32.85
CA ASP A 275 -66.23 -14.49 -32.36
C ASP A 275 -64.91 -14.45 -33.15
N THR A 276 -64.97 -14.07 -34.42
CA THR A 276 -63.79 -13.86 -35.29
C THR A 276 -62.97 -12.63 -34.94
N SER A 277 -63.45 -11.73 -34.07
CA SER A 277 -62.69 -10.55 -33.64
C SER A 277 -61.43 -10.91 -32.84
N LEU A 278 -61.38 -12.11 -32.24
CA LEU A 278 -60.22 -12.69 -31.59
C LEU A 278 -59.74 -13.90 -32.40
N THR A 279 -58.78 -13.70 -33.30
CA THR A 279 -58.33 -14.74 -34.24
C THR A 279 -57.57 -15.85 -33.53
N ASN A 280 -56.63 -15.46 -32.67
CA ASN A 280 -55.87 -16.36 -31.81
C ASN A 280 -55.83 -15.78 -30.41
N VAL A 281 -56.05 -16.61 -29.39
CA VAL A 281 -55.90 -16.23 -27.99
C VAL A 281 -54.81 -17.09 -27.36
N TYR A 282 -53.98 -16.47 -26.52
CA TYR A 282 -52.82 -17.09 -25.88
C TYR A 282 -52.80 -16.77 -24.39
N LEU A 283 -52.17 -17.65 -23.61
CA LEU A 283 -51.78 -17.35 -22.24
C LEU A 283 -50.28 -17.02 -22.17
N PHE A 284 -49.93 -15.96 -21.44
CA PHE A 284 -48.55 -15.50 -21.24
C PHE A 284 -48.25 -15.29 -19.74
N ASP A 285 -47.10 -15.76 -19.29
CA ASP A 285 -46.50 -15.44 -17.99
C ASP A 285 -45.37 -14.44 -18.23
N GLY A 286 -45.60 -13.18 -17.88
CA GLY A 286 -44.79 -12.07 -18.38
C GLY A 286 -44.80 -12.04 -19.92
N ASP A 287 -43.63 -12.21 -20.54
CA ASP A 287 -43.46 -12.34 -21.99
C ASP A 287 -43.19 -13.77 -22.45
N VAL A 288 -43.24 -14.76 -21.56
CA VAL A 288 -43.14 -16.18 -21.90
C VAL A 288 -44.51 -16.74 -22.21
N ARG A 289 -44.65 -17.30 -23.42
CA ARG A 289 -45.88 -17.95 -23.85
C ARG A 289 -46.07 -19.27 -23.12
N VAL A 290 -47.24 -19.47 -22.52
CA VAL A 290 -47.60 -20.64 -21.70
C VAL A 290 -48.37 -21.68 -22.49
N THR A 291 -49.10 -21.26 -23.53
CA THR A 291 -49.94 -22.13 -24.37
C THR A 291 -49.80 -21.84 -25.84
N ASP A 292 -50.14 -22.82 -26.68
CA ASP A 292 -50.44 -22.55 -28.09
C ASP A 292 -51.73 -21.72 -28.23
N ALA A 293 -52.02 -21.27 -29.46
CA ALA A 293 -53.22 -20.48 -29.76
C ALA A 293 -54.51 -21.28 -29.52
N ALA A 294 -55.51 -20.64 -28.94
CA ALA A 294 -56.89 -21.12 -28.94
C ALA A 294 -57.79 -20.14 -29.70
N SER A 295 -58.79 -20.66 -30.42
CA SER A 295 -59.82 -19.86 -31.08
C SER A 295 -61.06 -19.71 -30.20
N VAL A 296 -61.90 -18.72 -30.50
CA VAL A 296 -63.22 -18.60 -29.90
C VAL A 296 -64.15 -19.64 -30.53
N THR A 297 -64.72 -20.51 -29.70
CA THR A 297 -65.64 -21.58 -30.12
C THR A 297 -67.11 -21.18 -29.90
N SER A 298 -68.05 -21.99 -30.42
CA SER A 298 -69.49 -21.75 -30.27
C SER A 298 -69.90 -21.55 -28.80
N GLY A 299 -70.64 -20.48 -28.51
CA GLY A 299 -70.94 -20.05 -27.14
C GLY A 299 -69.93 -19.06 -26.56
N SER A 300 -69.04 -18.53 -27.40
CA SER A 300 -68.02 -17.54 -27.06
C SER A 300 -66.97 -18.06 -26.07
N VAL A 301 -66.66 -19.36 -26.11
CA VAL A 301 -65.76 -20.03 -25.15
C VAL A 301 -64.35 -20.21 -25.74
N ILE A 302 -63.33 -19.98 -24.91
CA ILE A 302 -61.91 -20.17 -25.22
C ILE A 302 -61.34 -21.15 -24.18
N ASN A 303 -60.77 -22.27 -24.63
CA ASN A 303 -60.30 -23.34 -23.75
C ASN A 303 -58.80 -23.61 -23.94
N PHE A 304 -58.09 -23.72 -22.84
CA PHE A 304 -56.72 -24.24 -22.77
C PHE A 304 -56.70 -25.44 -21.82
N SER A 305 -56.05 -26.52 -22.24
CA SER A 305 -55.87 -27.70 -21.38
C SER A 305 -54.57 -28.41 -21.70
N ASN A 306 -53.81 -28.77 -20.67
CA ASN A 306 -52.64 -29.63 -20.75
C ASN A 306 -52.62 -30.54 -19.52
N SER A 307 -52.71 -31.85 -19.74
CA SER A 307 -52.69 -32.85 -18.67
C SER A 307 -51.37 -32.88 -17.90
N GLY A 308 -50.26 -32.42 -18.51
CA GLY A 308 -48.97 -32.22 -17.84
C GLY A 308 -48.86 -30.92 -17.05
N GLY A 309 -49.89 -30.06 -17.07
CA GLY A 309 -49.89 -28.72 -16.48
C GLY A 309 -49.67 -27.63 -17.54
N LEU A 310 -50.51 -26.59 -17.49
CA LEU A 310 -50.32 -25.34 -18.23
C LEU A 310 -49.24 -24.49 -17.55
N PHE A 311 -49.38 -24.27 -16.23
CA PHE A 311 -48.40 -23.54 -15.42
C PHE A 311 -48.58 -23.86 -13.93
N SER A 312 -47.51 -23.68 -13.15
CA SER A 312 -47.55 -23.81 -11.69
C SER A 312 -47.51 -22.46 -10.99
N VAL A 313 -48.20 -22.36 -9.86
CA VAL A 313 -48.28 -21.17 -9.01
C VAL A 313 -47.72 -21.52 -7.64
N SER A 314 -46.84 -20.68 -7.11
CA SER A 314 -46.38 -20.70 -5.71
C SER A 314 -46.32 -19.25 -5.23
N GLY A 315 -47.19 -18.88 -4.29
CA GLY A 315 -47.38 -17.50 -3.87
C GLY A 315 -48.34 -16.75 -4.80
N THR A 316 -47.81 -15.96 -5.74
CA THR A 316 -48.61 -15.20 -6.72
C THR A 316 -48.00 -15.29 -8.11
N LYS A 317 -48.84 -15.54 -9.13
CA LYS A 317 -48.45 -15.54 -10.55
C LYS A 317 -49.47 -14.78 -11.37
N THR A 318 -49.01 -13.91 -12.27
CA THR A 318 -49.88 -13.20 -13.20
C THR A 318 -49.82 -13.86 -14.58
N VAL A 319 -50.96 -14.31 -15.09
CA VAL A 319 -51.07 -14.85 -16.46
C VAL A 319 -51.97 -13.93 -17.27
N SER A 320 -51.44 -13.48 -18.41
CA SER A 320 -52.12 -12.58 -19.33
C SER A 320 -52.83 -13.37 -20.42
N ALA A 321 -54.09 -13.08 -20.67
CA ALA A 321 -54.78 -13.47 -21.90
C ALA A 321 -54.49 -12.41 -22.97
N ARG A 322 -53.77 -12.82 -24.01
CA ARG A 322 -53.41 -11.96 -25.15
C ARG A 322 -54.07 -12.47 -26.43
N ALA A 323 -54.42 -11.61 -27.36
CA ALA A 323 -55.05 -12.04 -28.61
C ALA A 323 -54.57 -11.29 -29.86
N ASP A 324 -54.58 -11.98 -30.99
CA ASP A 324 -54.47 -11.35 -32.30
C ASP A 324 -55.85 -10.84 -32.72
N MET A 325 -55.93 -9.55 -33.02
CA MET A 325 -57.17 -8.85 -33.34
C MET A 325 -57.47 -8.97 -34.83
N ALA A 326 -58.73 -9.27 -35.15
CA ALA A 326 -59.33 -9.11 -36.49
C ALA A 326 -60.72 -8.47 -36.34
N ALA A 327 -60.75 -7.38 -35.59
CA ALA A 327 -61.98 -6.76 -35.07
C ALA A 327 -62.42 -5.56 -35.90
N THR A 328 -63.69 -5.21 -35.88
CA THR A 328 -64.21 -4.04 -36.61
C THR A 328 -64.26 -2.81 -35.70
N ALA A 329 -63.91 -1.62 -36.21
CA ALA A 329 -64.02 -0.39 -35.42
C ALA A 329 -65.45 -0.16 -34.92
N GLY A 330 -65.57 0.24 -33.66
CA GLY A 330 -66.85 0.36 -32.95
C GLY A 330 -67.28 -0.88 -32.17
N GLU A 331 -66.60 -2.03 -32.34
CA GLU A 331 -66.78 -3.18 -31.46
C GLU A 331 -66.24 -2.92 -30.04
N THR A 332 -66.74 -3.68 -29.08
CA THR A 332 -66.14 -3.80 -27.75
C THR A 332 -65.81 -5.26 -27.46
N VAL A 333 -64.62 -5.53 -26.93
CA VAL A 333 -64.14 -6.90 -26.69
C VAL A 333 -63.43 -7.02 -25.35
N GLY A 334 -63.60 -8.13 -24.67
CA GLY A 334 -62.88 -8.48 -23.46
C GLY A 334 -62.95 -9.97 -23.19
N VAL A 335 -62.33 -10.45 -22.12
CA VAL A 335 -62.42 -11.86 -21.71
C VAL A 335 -62.80 -11.99 -20.24
N LYS A 336 -63.60 -13.02 -19.93
CA LYS A 336 -63.97 -13.42 -18.57
C LYS A 336 -63.44 -14.81 -18.31
N LEU A 337 -62.60 -14.97 -17.29
CA LEU A 337 -62.14 -16.27 -16.82
C LEU A 337 -63.27 -16.95 -16.05
N THR A 338 -63.76 -18.08 -16.57
CA THR A 338 -64.94 -18.79 -16.04
C THR A 338 -64.60 -20.05 -15.27
N ALA A 339 -63.54 -20.76 -15.65
CA ALA A 339 -63.11 -21.97 -14.95
C ALA A 339 -61.58 -22.11 -14.98
N VAL A 340 -61.03 -22.68 -13.92
CA VAL A 340 -59.62 -23.07 -13.80
C VAL A 340 -59.60 -24.44 -13.14
N THR A 341 -58.87 -25.38 -13.74
CA THR A 341 -58.70 -26.73 -13.21
C THR A 341 -57.30 -26.88 -12.66
N LEU A 342 -57.18 -27.42 -11.45
CA LEU A 342 -55.93 -27.78 -10.80
C LEU A 342 -55.65 -29.28 -10.95
N SER A 343 -54.38 -29.67 -10.86
CA SER A 343 -53.99 -31.08 -10.70
C SER A 343 -54.51 -31.67 -9.38
N SER A 344 -54.60 -30.85 -8.32
CA SER A 344 -55.25 -31.14 -7.04
C SER A 344 -55.57 -29.83 -6.30
N GLY A 345 -56.62 -29.79 -5.47
CA GLY A 345 -57.04 -28.59 -4.72
C GLY A 345 -58.34 -27.96 -5.22
N SER A 346 -58.66 -26.76 -4.72
CA SER A 346 -59.87 -26.00 -5.11
C SER A 346 -59.52 -24.62 -5.67
N VAL A 347 -60.39 -24.03 -6.51
CA VAL A 347 -60.19 -22.68 -7.05
C VAL A 347 -61.32 -21.75 -6.62
N GLY A 348 -60.96 -20.64 -5.96
CA GLY A 348 -61.84 -19.53 -5.58
C GLY A 348 -61.66 -18.29 -6.47
N GLY A 349 -62.59 -17.34 -6.34
CA GLY A 349 -62.53 -16.04 -7.03
C GLY A 349 -63.12 -16.03 -8.45
N LEU A 350 -63.58 -17.17 -8.97
CA LEU A 350 -64.19 -17.28 -10.30
C LEU A 350 -65.72 -17.03 -10.27
N PRO A 351 -66.30 -16.44 -11.34
CA PRO A 351 -65.63 -15.95 -12.54
C PRO A 351 -64.97 -14.58 -12.33
N VAL A 352 -63.84 -14.34 -13.01
CA VAL A 352 -63.14 -13.04 -13.02
C VAL A 352 -63.28 -12.41 -14.40
N ALA A 353 -64.00 -11.28 -14.50
CA ALA A 353 -64.15 -10.55 -15.75
C ALA A 353 -63.05 -9.50 -15.93
N GLY A 354 -62.38 -9.52 -17.08
CA GLY A 354 -61.55 -8.40 -17.54
C GLY A 354 -62.41 -7.21 -17.97
N ASN A 355 -61.76 -6.09 -18.26
CA ASN A 355 -62.43 -4.93 -18.81
C ASN A 355 -62.80 -5.15 -20.29
N ASN A 356 -63.85 -4.48 -20.76
CA ASN A 356 -64.13 -4.39 -22.20
C ASN A 356 -63.29 -3.25 -22.80
N HIS A 357 -62.62 -3.54 -23.91
CA HIS A 357 -61.82 -2.62 -24.69
C HIS A 357 -62.58 -2.19 -25.95
N SER A 358 -62.48 -0.93 -26.34
CA SER A 358 -63.06 -0.41 -27.59
C SER A 358 -62.13 -0.67 -28.77
N ILE A 359 -62.67 -0.95 -29.96
CA ILE A 359 -61.85 -1.12 -31.17
C ILE A 359 -61.85 0.15 -32.02
N ALA A 360 -60.66 0.58 -32.45
CA ALA A 360 -60.47 1.66 -33.42
C ALA A 360 -59.70 1.17 -34.66
N THR A 361 -59.79 1.94 -35.74
CA THR A 361 -59.02 1.69 -36.97
C THR A 361 -57.79 2.60 -37.01
N ALA A 362 -56.60 2.00 -37.20
CA ALA A 362 -55.36 2.72 -37.45
C ALA A 362 -54.39 1.84 -38.27
N THR A 363 -53.53 2.47 -39.07
CA THR A 363 -52.49 1.76 -39.85
C THR A 363 -51.19 1.68 -39.05
N LEU A 364 -50.92 0.50 -38.48
CA LEU A 364 -49.67 0.17 -37.78
C LEU A 364 -48.49 0.08 -38.77
N ALA A 365 -47.26 0.25 -38.26
CA ALA A 365 -46.04 -0.08 -38.97
C ALA A 365 -46.02 -1.56 -39.42
N GLY A 366 -45.45 -1.85 -40.58
CA GLY A 366 -45.24 -3.24 -41.01
C GLY A 366 -43.91 -3.78 -40.49
N ALA A 367 -43.86 -5.07 -40.19
CA ALA A 367 -42.64 -5.79 -39.85
C ALA A 367 -42.66 -7.15 -40.57
N ASP A 368 -41.94 -7.23 -41.68
CA ASP A 368 -41.96 -8.37 -42.58
C ASP A 368 -40.61 -9.09 -42.59
N LEU A 369 -40.58 -10.36 -42.17
CA LEU A 369 -39.40 -11.22 -42.35
C LEU A 369 -39.21 -11.50 -43.85
N SER A 370 -37.97 -11.39 -44.33
CA SER A 370 -37.58 -11.84 -45.67
C SER A 370 -37.70 -13.37 -45.81
N THR A 371 -37.42 -13.93 -46.97
CA THR A 371 -37.23 -15.38 -47.12
C THR A 371 -36.05 -15.88 -46.27
N ALA A 372 -36.15 -17.10 -45.74
CA ALA A 372 -35.09 -17.68 -44.91
C ALA A 372 -33.77 -17.84 -45.69
N PRO A 373 -32.59 -17.50 -45.11
CA PRO A 373 -31.31 -17.73 -45.76
C PRO A 373 -31.09 -19.22 -46.06
N THR A 374 -30.64 -19.53 -47.28
CA THR A 374 -30.31 -20.90 -47.69
C THR A 374 -28.83 -21.22 -47.42
N GLY A 375 -28.58 -22.08 -46.43
CA GLY A 375 -27.31 -22.81 -46.20
C GLY A 375 -26.19 -22.02 -45.51
N SER A 376 -25.61 -22.60 -44.44
CA SER A 376 -24.39 -22.09 -43.79
C SER A 376 -23.15 -22.97 -44.00
N GLY A 377 -23.28 -24.13 -44.66
CA GLY A 377 -22.25 -25.18 -44.67
C GLY A 377 -22.13 -25.86 -43.29
N ASP A 378 -21.55 -27.06 -43.27
CA ASP A 378 -21.19 -27.73 -42.01
C ASP A 378 -20.12 -26.92 -41.27
N THR A 379 -20.08 -27.02 -39.94
CA THR A 379 -19.19 -26.21 -39.11
C THR A 379 -18.46 -27.07 -38.09
N ASP A 380 -17.23 -26.67 -37.77
CA ASP A 380 -16.52 -27.28 -36.65
C ASP A 380 -17.15 -26.83 -35.33
N PRO A 381 -17.21 -27.72 -34.33
CA PRO A 381 -17.62 -27.34 -32.98
C PRO A 381 -16.71 -26.23 -32.45
N GLY A 382 -17.28 -25.23 -31.79
CA GLY A 382 -16.57 -24.03 -31.39
C GLY A 382 -17.46 -23.03 -30.66
N THR A 383 -16.88 -21.86 -30.38
CA THR A 383 -17.62 -20.73 -29.79
C THR A 383 -18.12 -19.80 -30.90
N ASP A 384 -19.16 -19.01 -30.61
CA ASP A 384 -19.63 -17.92 -31.47
C ASP A 384 -20.17 -18.33 -32.85
N ILE A 385 -20.71 -19.54 -32.93
CA ILE A 385 -21.30 -20.09 -34.16
C ILE A 385 -22.65 -19.42 -34.45
N ASN A 386 -22.89 -19.02 -35.70
CA ASN A 386 -24.19 -18.49 -36.13
C ASN A 386 -25.24 -19.60 -36.20
N VAL A 387 -26.24 -19.55 -35.32
CA VAL A 387 -27.26 -20.60 -35.19
C VAL A 387 -28.63 -20.19 -35.71
N TRP A 388 -28.86 -18.89 -35.95
CA TRP A 388 -30.08 -18.38 -36.57
C TRP A 388 -29.87 -16.97 -37.12
N GLN A 389 -30.46 -16.66 -38.28
CA GLN A 389 -30.49 -15.30 -38.81
C GLN A 389 -31.78 -15.03 -39.59
N GLY A 390 -32.33 -13.84 -39.40
CA GLY A 390 -33.46 -13.33 -40.19
C GLY A 390 -33.32 -11.84 -40.49
N THR A 391 -33.84 -11.41 -41.64
CA THR A 391 -33.89 -9.99 -41.99
C THR A 391 -35.33 -9.50 -41.90
N VAL A 392 -35.59 -8.50 -41.06
CA VAL A 392 -36.92 -7.89 -40.89
C VAL A 392 -36.94 -6.56 -41.64
N SER A 393 -37.94 -6.38 -42.50
CA SER A 393 -38.22 -5.11 -43.18
C SER A 393 -39.27 -4.34 -42.39
N VAL A 394 -38.85 -3.22 -41.78
CA VAL A 394 -39.74 -2.35 -40.99
C VAL A 394 -40.26 -1.22 -41.88
N THR A 395 -41.58 -1.03 -41.95
CA THR A 395 -42.24 -0.07 -42.84
C THR A 395 -43.06 0.98 -42.09
N THR A 396 -43.31 2.12 -42.75
CA THR A 396 -44.11 3.25 -42.24
C THR A 396 -43.49 4.01 -41.06
N ARG A 397 -43.12 3.34 -39.97
CA ARG A 397 -42.54 3.91 -38.74
C ARG A 397 -41.60 2.92 -38.08
N ASP A 398 -40.77 3.41 -37.18
CA ASP A 398 -39.91 2.56 -36.37
C ASP A 398 -40.76 1.69 -35.43
N VAL A 399 -40.26 0.48 -35.14
CA VAL A 399 -40.88 -0.45 -34.20
C VAL A 399 -39.90 -0.82 -33.09
N THR A 400 -40.38 -1.12 -31.89
CA THR A 400 -39.55 -1.63 -30.79
C THR A 400 -39.67 -3.14 -30.74
N LEU A 401 -38.56 -3.87 -30.93
CA LEU A 401 -38.46 -5.31 -30.70
C LEU A 401 -38.44 -5.57 -29.19
N ASN A 402 -39.47 -6.27 -28.72
CA ASN A 402 -39.65 -6.61 -27.31
C ASN A 402 -39.35 -8.07 -27.01
N ARG A 403 -39.57 -8.96 -27.98
CA ARG A 403 -39.34 -10.39 -27.81
C ARG A 403 -38.91 -11.06 -29.10
N LEU A 404 -37.97 -12.00 -28.98
CA LEU A 404 -37.66 -13.02 -29.97
C LEU A 404 -37.47 -14.36 -29.27
N ALA A 405 -38.23 -15.38 -29.66
CA ALA A 405 -38.07 -16.75 -29.18
C ALA A 405 -37.79 -17.70 -30.34
N LEU A 406 -36.80 -18.57 -30.18
CA LEU A 406 -36.39 -19.54 -31.18
C LEU A 406 -36.37 -20.93 -30.58
N ARG A 407 -36.98 -21.91 -31.28
CA ARG A 407 -37.01 -23.30 -30.87
C ARG A 407 -35.91 -24.10 -31.56
N GLN A 408 -35.17 -24.91 -30.81
CA GLN A 408 -34.29 -25.91 -31.39
C GLN A 408 -35.11 -27.03 -32.05
N ILE A 409 -34.84 -27.31 -33.33
CA ILE A 409 -35.48 -28.39 -34.10
C ILE A 409 -34.47 -29.37 -34.72
N GLY A 410 -33.16 -29.06 -34.66
CA GLY A 410 -32.09 -29.97 -35.07
C GLY A 410 -31.85 -31.13 -34.09
N SER A 411 -31.02 -32.09 -34.49
CA SER A 411 -30.72 -33.29 -33.69
C SER A 411 -29.70 -33.08 -32.57
N ILE A 412 -29.07 -31.89 -32.47
CA ILE A 412 -28.14 -31.55 -31.38
C ILE A 412 -28.81 -31.67 -30.00
N GLN A 413 -28.07 -32.09 -28.97
CA GLN A 413 -28.60 -32.10 -27.60
C GLN A 413 -28.52 -30.68 -27.01
N SER A 414 -29.51 -30.28 -26.22
CA SER A 414 -29.57 -28.92 -25.65
C SER A 414 -28.41 -28.59 -24.70
N VAL A 415 -27.70 -29.59 -24.19
CA VAL A 415 -26.49 -29.41 -23.37
C VAL A 415 -25.23 -29.12 -24.21
N ASP A 416 -25.25 -29.46 -25.50
CA ASP A 416 -24.13 -29.29 -26.42
C ASP A 416 -24.13 -27.90 -27.09
N ILE A 417 -25.20 -27.11 -26.90
CA ILE A 417 -25.36 -25.76 -27.44
C ILE A 417 -25.81 -24.79 -26.34
N LYS A 418 -25.03 -23.74 -26.08
CA LYS A 418 -25.24 -22.83 -24.95
C LYS A 418 -24.76 -21.41 -25.25
N ASN A 419 -24.94 -20.49 -24.30
CA ASN A 419 -24.48 -19.10 -24.40
C ASN A 419 -24.97 -18.38 -25.66
N PHE A 420 -26.28 -18.42 -25.89
CA PHE A 420 -26.93 -17.76 -27.01
C PHE A 420 -26.84 -16.24 -26.88
N ARG A 421 -26.52 -15.55 -27.96
CA ARG A 421 -26.40 -14.08 -28.00
C ARG A 421 -27.10 -13.53 -29.23
N LEU A 422 -28.02 -12.59 -29.02
CA LEU A 422 -28.80 -11.92 -30.05
C LEU A 422 -28.13 -10.60 -30.45
N PHE A 423 -27.96 -10.40 -31.75
CA PHE A 423 -27.43 -9.22 -32.39
C PHE A 423 -28.49 -8.57 -33.29
N VAL A 424 -28.57 -7.25 -33.29
CA VAL A 424 -29.29 -6.44 -34.30
C VAL A 424 -28.28 -5.55 -35.01
N ASP A 425 -28.23 -5.65 -36.34
CA ASP A 425 -27.31 -4.89 -37.19
C ASP A 425 -25.84 -4.96 -36.72
N GLY A 426 -25.42 -6.13 -36.22
CA GLY A 426 -24.06 -6.39 -35.74
C GLY A 426 -23.78 -6.01 -34.29
N VAL A 427 -24.74 -5.46 -33.56
CA VAL A 427 -24.60 -5.09 -32.13
C VAL A 427 -25.31 -6.11 -31.24
N GLU A 428 -24.61 -6.65 -30.24
CA GLU A 428 -25.21 -7.55 -29.23
C GLU A 428 -26.24 -6.76 -28.39
N ILE A 429 -27.44 -7.31 -28.25
CA ILE A 429 -28.55 -6.64 -27.54
C ILE A 429 -29.16 -7.49 -26.43
N ALA A 430 -28.93 -8.81 -26.43
CA ALA A 430 -29.41 -9.71 -25.39
C ALA A 430 -28.60 -11.02 -25.42
N SER A 431 -28.55 -11.72 -24.29
CA SER A 431 -27.92 -13.03 -24.17
C SER A 431 -28.75 -13.97 -23.28
N GLN A 432 -28.58 -15.28 -23.49
CA GLN A 432 -29.21 -16.34 -22.73
C GLN A 432 -28.26 -17.53 -22.58
N ALA A 433 -28.11 -18.05 -21.37
CA ALA A 433 -27.14 -19.11 -21.09
C ALA A 433 -27.51 -20.46 -21.72
N ALA A 434 -28.80 -20.79 -21.82
CA ALA A 434 -29.27 -22.10 -22.25
C ALA A 434 -30.68 -22.04 -22.85
N LEU A 435 -31.08 -23.14 -23.48
CA LEU A 435 -32.47 -23.41 -23.85
C LEU A 435 -33.31 -23.76 -22.62
N ASP A 436 -34.60 -23.42 -22.64
CA ASP A 436 -35.56 -23.86 -21.64
C ASP A 436 -35.97 -25.34 -21.82
N GLY A 437 -36.76 -25.87 -20.89
CA GLY A 437 -37.23 -27.27 -20.92
C GLY A 437 -38.09 -27.63 -22.13
N ASN A 438 -38.56 -26.65 -22.91
CA ASN A 438 -39.32 -26.84 -24.15
C ASN A 438 -38.44 -26.68 -25.42
N GLY A 439 -37.13 -26.45 -25.24
CA GLY A 439 -36.16 -26.26 -26.30
C GLY A 439 -36.19 -24.86 -26.91
N TYR A 440 -36.71 -23.84 -26.21
CA TYR A 440 -36.67 -22.45 -26.67
C TYR A 440 -35.53 -21.67 -26.02
N VAL A 441 -34.91 -20.80 -26.81
CA VAL A 441 -34.20 -19.62 -26.30
C VAL A 441 -35.13 -18.42 -26.47
N THR A 442 -35.43 -17.73 -25.38
CA THR A 442 -36.30 -16.53 -25.40
C THR A 442 -35.53 -15.29 -24.96
N PHE A 443 -35.42 -14.33 -25.86
CA PHE A 443 -34.88 -13.01 -25.57
C PHE A 443 -36.03 -12.03 -25.28
N THR A 444 -36.00 -11.40 -24.11
CA THR A 444 -36.89 -10.29 -23.76
C THR A 444 -36.05 -9.02 -23.71
N LEU A 445 -36.44 -8.00 -24.46
CA LEU A 445 -35.62 -6.81 -24.68
C LEU A 445 -36.49 -5.59 -24.99
N SER A 446 -35.85 -4.47 -25.32
CA SER A 446 -36.53 -3.27 -25.82
C SER A 446 -35.59 -2.55 -26.80
N LYS A 447 -35.50 -3.07 -28.03
CA LYS A 447 -34.61 -2.52 -29.08
C LYS A 447 -35.43 -1.88 -30.20
N THR A 448 -35.30 -0.57 -30.39
CA THR A 448 -35.89 0.10 -31.56
C THR A 448 -35.20 -0.36 -32.84
N LEU A 449 -36.02 -0.83 -33.77
CA LEU A 449 -35.71 -1.15 -35.16
C LEU A 449 -36.21 0.01 -36.01
N THR A 450 -35.28 0.72 -36.63
CA THR A 450 -35.61 1.81 -37.54
C THR A 450 -36.20 1.27 -38.84
N THR A 451 -36.99 2.09 -39.52
CA THR A 451 -37.48 1.78 -40.89
C THR A 451 -36.37 1.29 -41.82
N GLY A 452 -36.72 0.38 -42.74
CA GLY A 452 -35.78 -0.33 -43.61
C GLY A 452 -35.49 -1.77 -43.16
N SER A 453 -34.51 -2.40 -43.81
CA SER A 453 -34.10 -3.78 -43.52
C SER A 453 -33.18 -3.84 -42.30
N ARG A 454 -33.47 -4.76 -41.38
CA ARG A 454 -32.75 -4.98 -40.11
C ARG A 454 -32.37 -6.43 -39.98
N VAL A 455 -31.11 -6.71 -39.68
CA VAL A 455 -30.62 -8.09 -39.52
C VAL A 455 -30.66 -8.48 -38.04
N LEU A 456 -31.41 -9.53 -37.74
CA LEU A 456 -31.44 -10.19 -36.44
C LEU A 456 -30.60 -11.47 -36.55
N LYS A 457 -29.56 -11.59 -35.74
CA LYS A 457 -28.63 -12.74 -35.76
C LYS A 457 -28.46 -13.31 -34.36
N VAL A 458 -28.53 -14.63 -34.22
CA VAL A 458 -28.25 -15.32 -32.96
C VAL A 458 -27.03 -16.21 -33.14
N ILE A 459 -26.03 -16.02 -32.28
CA ILE A 459 -24.86 -16.90 -32.18
C ILE A 459 -24.90 -17.71 -30.88
N ALA A 460 -24.21 -18.85 -30.83
CA ALA A 460 -24.10 -19.71 -29.65
C ALA A 460 -22.78 -20.49 -29.64
N ASP A 461 -22.40 -21.02 -28.48
CA ASP A 461 -21.30 -21.97 -28.35
C ASP A 461 -21.81 -23.39 -28.64
N VAL A 462 -21.18 -24.06 -29.60
CA VAL A 462 -21.43 -25.45 -29.96
C VAL A 462 -20.25 -26.29 -29.44
N ILE A 463 -20.39 -26.79 -28.22
CA ILE A 463 -19.31 -27.48 -27.50
C ILE A 463 -19.26 -28.98 -27.80
N GLY A 464 -20.30 -29.54 -28.42
CA GLY A 464 -20.42 -30.97 -28.71
C GLY A 464 -21.32 -31.27 -29.90
N GLY A 465 -21.73 -32.53 -30.02
CA GLY A 465 -22.73 -32.96 -30.99
C GLY A 465 -22.18 -33.32 -32.38
N SER A 466 -20.95 -33.84 -32.49
CA SER A 466 -20.41 -34.36 -33.76
C SER A 466 -21.43 -35.19 -34.54
N GLY A 467 -21.62 -34.87 -35.82
CA GLY A 467 -22.58 -35.50 -36.71
C GLY A 467 -24.06 -35.15 -36.47
N ARG A 468 -24.36 -34.30 -35.49
CA ARG A 468 -25.71 -33.79 -35.22
C ARG A 468 -25.95 -32.47 -35.94
N THR A 469 -27.21 -32.18 -36.22
CA THR A 469 -27.61 -30.94 -36.89
C THR A 469 -28.02 -29.88 -35.87
N VAL A 470 -27.56 -28.65 -36.09
CA VAL A 470 -28.07 -27.46 -35.39
C VAL A 470 -29.06 -26.77 -36.31
N GLN A 471 -30.26 -26.54 -35.80
CA GLN A 471 -31.28 -25.75 -36.49
C GLN A 471 -32.19 -25.09 -35.47
N MET A 472 -32.33 -23.78 -35.57
CA MET A 472 -33.21 -22.96 -34.75
C MET A 472 -34.37 -22.44 -35.60
N SER A 473 -35.57 -22.42 -35.03
CA SER A 473 -36.83 -22.18 -35.72
C SER A 473 -37.62 -21.08 -35.03
N LEU A 474 -38.09 -20.09 -35.80
CA LEU A 474 -39.09 -19.14 -35.33
C LEU A 474 -40.48 -19.69 -35.68
N ARG A 475 -41.20 -20.26 -34.69
CA ARG A 475 -42.36 -21.12 -34.99
C ARG A 475 -43.58 -20.40 -35.54
N GLY A 476 -43.74 -19.13 -35.20
CA GLY A 476 -44.89 -18.33 -35.58
C GLY A 476 -44.71 -16.86 -35.28
N ALA A 477 -45.62 -16.02 -35.80
CA ALA A 477 -45.70 -14.60 -35.45
C ALA A 477 -45.83 -14.38 -33.93
N TYR A 478 -46.37 -15.35 -33.20
CA TYR A 478 -46.47 -15.31 -31.74
C TYR A 478 -45.12 -15.44 -31.00
N ASP A 479 -44.03 -15.82 -31.68
CA ASP A 479 -42.68 -15.96 -31.09
C ASP A 479 -41.80 -14.73 -31.28
N ILE A 480 -42.31 -13.72 -31.97
CA ILE A 480 -41.67 -12.42 -32.13
C ILE A 480 -42.67 -11.33 -31.76
N ARG A 481 -42.24 -10.28 -31.07
CA ARG A 481 -43.11 -9.14 -30.74
C ARG A 481 -42.39 -7.85 -31.00
N VAL A 482 -42.98 -7.03 -31.87
CA VAL A 482 -42.57 -5.66 -32.15
C VAL A 482 -43.72 -4.71 -31.83
N ILE A 483 -43.43 -3.49 -31.39
CA ILE A 483 -44.44 -2.47 -31.05
C ILE A 483 -44.25 -1.25 -31.93
N ASP A 484 -45.31 -0.75 -32.58
CA ASP A 484 -45.28 0.53 -33.29
C ASP A 484 -44.97 1.67 -32.31
N THR A 485 -43.91 2.44 -32.59
CA THR A 485 -43.40 3.48 -31.68
C THR A 485 -44.36 4.66 -31.47
N GLN A 486 -45.36 4.85 -32.33
CA GLN A 486 -46.35 5.93 -32.21
C GLN A 486 -47.68 5.45 -31.64
N TYR A 487 -48.19 4.30 -32.11
CA TYR A 487 -49.47 3.78 -31.65
C TYR A 487 -49.36 2.93 -30.39
N ASN A 488 -48.15 2.52 -29.98
CA ASN A 488 -47.89 1.64 -28.85
C ASN A 488 -48.70 0.32 -28.92
N ALA A 489 -48.93 -0.15 -30.14
CA ALA A 489 -49.65 -1.37 -30.47
C ALA A 489 -48.77 -2.25 -31.37
N ALA A 490 -48.86 -3.57 -31.18
CA ALA A 490 -48.00 -4.49 -31.91
C ALA A 490 -48.62 -4.85 -33.27
N PRO A 491 -47.95 -4.58 -34.41
CA PRO A 491 -48.40 -5.13 -35.69
C PRO A 491 -48.19 -6.65 -35.74
N ILE A 492 -48.99 -7.33 -36.55
CA ILE A 492 -48.74 -8.74 -36.89
C ILE A 492 -47.44 -8.82 -37.70
N VAL A 493 -46.47 -9.57 -37.20
CA VAL A 493 -45.25 -9.89 -37.96
C VAL A 493 -45.59 -10.93 -39.01
N THR A 494 -45.25 -10.64 -40.25
CA THR A 494 -45.47 -11.50 -41.42
C THR A 494 -44.14 -12.03 -41.95
N ALA A 495 -44.19 -13.11 -42.73
CA ALA A 495 -43.04 -13.64 -43.45
C ALA A 495 -43.34 -13.60 -44.95
N THR A 496 -42.45 -12.95 -45.70
CA THR A 496 -42.60 -12.71 -47.14
C THR A 496 -42.03 -13.91 -47.90
N GLY A 497 -42.87 -14.63 -48.65
CA GLY A 497 -42.45 -15.78 -49.46
C GLY A 497 -42.41 -17.12 -48.71
N ASP A 498 -42.40 -17.12 -47.38
CA ASP A 498 -42.48 -18.30 -46.51
C ASP A 498 -43.72 -18.20 -45.59
N ALA A 499 -44.39 -19.32 -45.30
CA ALA A 499 -45.33 -19.41 -44.19
C ALA A 499 -44.55 -19.71 -42.90
N PHE A 500 -44.97 -19.17 -41.76
CA PHE A 500 -44.44 -19.66 -40.48
C PHE A 500 -44.65 -21.19 -40.36
N PRO A 501 -43.67 -21.97 -39.87
CA PRO A 501 -42.44 -21.55 -39.18
C PRO A 501 -41.35 -20.98 -40.12
N TYR A 502 -40.62 -19.98 -39.62
CA TYR A 502 -39.46 -19.39 -40.32
C TYR A 502 -38.18 -20.12 -39.89
N ASP A 503 -37.70 -20.99 -40.78
CA ASP A 503 -36.67 -22.00 -40.51
C ASP A 503 -35.45 -21.81 -41.42
N PRO A 504 -34.43 -21.02 -41.00
CA PRO A 504 -33.12 -21.04 -41.66
C PRO A 504 -32.57 -22.47 -41.75
N ALA A 505 -31.76 -22.71 -42.80
CA ALA A 505 -31.22 -24.04 -43.07
C ALA A 505 -30.40 -24.60 -41.89
N ALA A 506 -30.52 -25.91 -41.65
CA ALA A 506 -29.68 -26.62 -40.70
C ALA A 506 -28.22 -26.73 -41.17
N PHE A 507 -27.29 -26.87 -40.23
CA PHE A 507 -25.91 -27.31 -40.50
C PHE A 507 -25.53 -28.51 -39.63
N THR A 508 -24.58 -29.32 -40.09
CA THR A 508 -24.03 -30.44 -39.31
C THR A 508 -22.78 -29.99 -38.57
N VAL A 509 -22.62 -30.46 -37.34
CA VAL A 509 -21.37 -30.31 -36.58
C VAL A 509 -20.37 -31.35 -37.09
N ASN A 510 -19.19 -30.91 -37.52
CA ASN A 510 -18.11 -31.81 -37.98
C ASN A 510 -17.59 -32.71 -36.83
N ALA A 511 -16.78 -33.72 -37.19
CA ALA A 511 -16.14 -34.61 -36.22
C ALA A 511 -15.21 -33.85 -35.26
N GLY A 512 -14.98 -34.41 -34.06
CA GLY A 512 -14.28 -33.70 -33.00
C GLY A 512 -12.81 -33.44 -33.28
N THR A 513 -12.30 -32.31 -32.78
CA THR A 513 -10.89 -31.89 -32.89
C THR A 513 -10.23 -31.86 -31.51
N VAL A 514 -8.90 -32.01 -31.48
CA VAL A 514 -8.11 -31.92 -30.26
C VAL A 514 -7.01 -30.87 -30.43
N THR A 515 -6.88 -29.98 -29.45
CA THR A 515 -5.79 -29.00 -29.37
C THR A 515 -4.94 -29.28 -28.14
N VAL A 516 -3.62 -29.26 -28.31
CA VAL A 516 -2.65 -29.36 -27.22
C VAL A 516 -1.82 -28.09 -27.20
N VAL A 517 -1.77 -27.43 -26.05
CA VAL A 517 -0.98 -26.21 -25.87
C VAL A 517 -0.13 -26.33 -24.61
N LYS A 518 1.08 -25.76 -24.61
CA LYS A 518 1.86 -25.61 -23.38
C LYS A 518 1.03 -24.85 -22.34
N ALA A 519 0.92 -25.38 -21.14
CA ALA A 519 0.17 -24.74 -20.08
C ALA A 519 0.93 -23.52 -19.54
N SER A 520 0.21 -22.50 -19.08
CA SER A 520 0.80 -21.27 -18.52
C SER A 520 1.57 -21.52 -17.21
N ASN A 521 1.24 -22.61 -16.52
CA ASN A 521 1.89 -23.04 -15.27
C ASN A 521 3.00 -24.08 -15.48
N SER A 522 3.45 -24.33 -16.72
CA SER A 522 4.63 -25.17 -16.95
C SER A 522 5.84 -24.58 -16.21
N GLN A 523 6.57 -25.40 -15.47
CA GLN A 523 7.80 -25.04 -14.72
C GLN A 523 8.69 -24.10 -15.52
N SER A 524 9.27 -23.08 -14.89
CA SER A 524 10.20 -22.13 -15.52
C SER A 524 11.47 -21.85 -14.72
N GLN A 525 11.54 -22.35 -13.48
CA GLN A 525 12.70 -22.16 -12.61
C GLN A 525 13.80 -23.18 -12.91
N ASN A 526 14.99 -22.92 -12.39
CA ASN A 526 16.08 -23.89 -12.41
C ASN A 526 15.64 -25.20 -11.73
N VAL A 527 16.10 -26.31 -12.26
CA VAL A 527 15.94 -27.63 -11.66
C VAL A 527 17.27 -28.08 -11.06
N THR A 528 17.21 -28.63 -9.86
CA THR A 528 18.42 -29.06 -9.16
C THR A 528 18.92 -30.38 -9.72
N VAL A 529 20.23 -30.48 -9.98
CA VAL A 529 20.87 -31.76 -10.29
C VAL A 529 20.67 -32.74 -9.13
N GLY A 530 20.32 -34.00 -9.43
CA GLY A 530 19.94 -34.96 -8.40
C GLY A 530 18.56 -34.72 -7.79
N GLY A 531 17.74 -33.84 -8.39
CA GLY A 531 16.33 -33.70 -8.02
C GLY A 531 15.52 -34.95 -8.35
N SER A 532 14.72 -35.44 -7.40
CA SER A 532 13.76 -36.52 -7.64
C SER A 532 12.37 -35.95 -7.92
N ASP A 533 11.63 -36.63 -8.78
CA ASP A 533 10.24 -36.32 -9.12
C ASP A 533 10.00 -34.87 -9.58
N VAL A 534 10.88 -34.39 -10.45
CA VAL A 534 10.86 -33.01 -10.94
C VAL A 534 9.87 -32.88 -12.09
N SER A 535 9.00 -31.87 -12.00
CA SER A 535 8.14 -31.45 -13.12
C SER A 535 8.97 -30.78 -14.20
N LEU A 536 8.98 -31.37 -15.39
CA LEU A 536 9.76 -30.89 -16.53
C LEU A 536 8.89 -30.18 -17.58
N GLY A 537 7.59 -30.48 -17.65
CA GLY A 537 6.69 -29.83 -18.59
C GLY A 537 5.22 -30.07 -18.30
N THR A 538 4.37 -29.10 -18.65
CA THR A 538 2.92 -29.19 -18.49
C THR A 538 2.19 -28.64 -19.71
N TRP A 539 1.15 -29.35 -20.15
CA TRP A 539 0.34 -29.05 -21.33
C TRP A 539 -1.15 -29.14 -21.00
N THR A 540 -1.98 -28.39 -21.74
CA THR A 540 -3.44 -28.46 -21.69
C THR A 540 -3.95 -29.11 -22.98
N VAL A 541 -4.69 -30.20 -22.83
CA VAL A 541 -5.38 -30.90 -23.91
C VAL A 541 -6.86 -30.53 -23.88
N THR A 542 -7.36 -29.93 -24.95
CA THR A 542 -8.77 -29.54 -25.09
C THR A 542 -9.38 -30.29 -26.28
N VAL A 543 -10.60 -30.76 -26.10
CA VAL A 543 -11.35 -31.48 -27.13
C VAL A 543 -12.65 -30.74 -27.43
N TYR A 544 -13.04 -30.73 -28.70
CA TYR A 544 -14.29 -30.16 -29.19
C TYR A 544 -15.11 -31.21 -29.95
N GLY A 545 -16.44 -31.09 -29.94
CA GLY A 545 -17.35 -31.94 -30.73
C GLY A 545 -17.77 -33.25 -30.06
N GLU A 546 -16.80 -34.05 -29.64
CA GLU A 546 -17.06 -35.36 -29.02
C GLU A 546 -15.94 -35.73 -28.04
N ALA A 547 -16.21 -36.66 -27.12
CA ALA A 547 -15.16 -37.17 -26.25
C ALA A 547 -14.11 -37.92 -27.08
N VAL A 548 -12.83 -37.70 -26.76
CA VAL A 548 -11.70 -38.36 -27.42
C VAL A 548 -10.92 -39.14 -26.39
N LYS A 549 -10.71 -40.42 -26.66
CA LYS A 549 -9.86 -41.30 -25.86
C LYS A 549 -8.43 -41.18 -26.37
N LEU A 550 -7.55 -40.63 -25.55
CA LEU A 550 -6.10 -40.66 -25.75
C LEU A 550 -5.59 -42.05 -25.39
N GLU A 551 -4.96 -42.76 -26.31
CA GLU A 551 -4.47 -44.11 -26.07
C GLU A 551 -3.02 -44.09 -25.60
N THR A 552 -2.16 -43.35 -26.31
CA THR A 552 -0.77 -43.13 -25.95
C THR A 552 -0.39 -41.65 -26.03
N LEU A 553 0.57 -41.22 -25.22
CA LEU A 553 1.23 -39.92 -25.33
C LEU A 553 2.74 -40.15 -25.37
N THR A 554 3.44 -39.48 -26.27
CA THR A 554 4.89 -39.62 -26.45
C THR A 554 5.59 -38.37 -25.92
N VAL A 555 6.57 -38.56 -25.05
CA VAL A 555 7.38 -37.48 -24.47
C VAL A 555 8.82 -37.57 -24.97
N GLY A 556 9.33 -36.48 -25.53
CA GLY A 556 10.74 -36.32 -25.89
C GLY A 556 11.45 -35.42 -24.89
N ILE A 557 12.72 -35.70 -24.64
CA ILE A 557 13.61 -34.86 -23.82
C ILE A 557 14.75 -34.39 -24.71
N ASP A 558 15.00 -33.08 -24.69
CA ASP A 558 16.09 -32.40 -25.37
C ASP A 558 16.99 -31.74 -24.32
N VAL A 559 18.30 -31.84 -24.48
CA VAL A 559 19.31 -31.28 -23.58
C VAL A 559 20.44 -30.64 -24.39
N ASN A 560 21.14 -29.65 -23.84
CA ASN A 560 22.31 -29.10 -24.52
C ASN A 560 23.56 -29.96 -24.23
N GLY A 561 24.27 -30.40 -25.27
CA GLY A 561 25.56 -31.12 -25.11
C GLY A 561 25.85 -32.10 -26.24
N THR A 562 27.12 -32.51 -26.36
CA THR A 562 27.59 -33.52 -27.35
C THR A 562 27.75 -34.93 -26.76
N ASP A 563 27.30 -35.16 -25.52
CA ASP A 563 27.45 -36.45 -24.85
C ASP A 563 26.35 -37.42 -25.27
N ALA A 564 26.70 -38.70 -25.32
CA ALA A 564 25.75 -39.77 -25.64
C ALA A 564 24.60 -39.78 -24.61
N ASP A 565 23.37 -39.53 -25.09
CA ASP A 565 22.05 -39.69 -24.45
C ASP A 565 22.02 -39.73 -22.90
N ASN A 566 21.94 -38.57 -22.22
CA ASN A 566 21.55 -38.52 -20.80
C ASN A 566 20.18 -39.22 -20.63
N THR A 567 20.07 -40.26 -19.81
CA THR A 567 18.76 -40.91 -19.57
C THR A 567 18.21 -40.56 -18.20
N PHE A 568 17.20 -39.70 -18.23
CA PHE A 568 16.45 -39.27 -17.05
C PHE A 568 15.70 -40.45 -16.44
N ARG A 569 15.84 -40.66 -15.13
CA ARG A 569 15.19 -41.78 -14.44
C ARG A 569 13.73 -41.49 -14.13
N ASN A 570 12.95 -42.55 -13.94
CA ASN A 570 11.60 -42.49 -13.38
C ASN A 570 10.62 -41.52 -14.08
N GLY A 571 10.78 -41.35 -15.39
CA GLY A 571 9.86 -40.60 -16.23
C GLY A 571 8.44 -41.17 -16.17
N ARG A 572 7.46 -40.29 -15.95
CA ARG A 572 6.03 -40.66 -15.94
C ARG A 572 5.13 -39.51 -16.35
N VAL A 573 3.96 -39.86 -16.87
CA VAL A 573 2.92 -38.91 -17.28
C VAL A 573 1.84 -38.84 -16.20
N MET A 574 1.51 -37.62 -15.80
CA MET A 574 0.39 -37.32 -14.91
C MET A 574 -0.71 -36.63 -15.73
N ILE A 575 -1.95 -37.09 -15.62
CA ILE A 575 -3.12 -36.44 -16.20
C ILE A 575 -4.05 -36.02 -15.07
N ASN A 576 -4.36 -34.72 -14.99
CA ASN A 576 -5.13 -34.12 -13.90
C ASN A 576 -4.61 -34.48 -12.50
N GLY A 577 -3.28 -34.58 -12.35
CA GLY A 577 -2.60 -34.89 -11.08
C GLY A 577 -2.52 -36.38 -10.72
N ALA A 578 -3.11 -37.29 -11.50
CA ALA A 578 -2.98 -38.74 -11.31
C ALA A 578 -2.04 -39.34 -12.36
N GLN A 579 -1.26 -40.37 -11.99
CA GLN A 579 -0.35 -41.03 -12.93
C GLN A 579 -1.14 -41.87 -13.94
N TYR A 580 -0.76 -41.76 -15.22
CA TYR A 580 -1.21 -42.62 -16.31
C TYR A 580 0.00 -43.20 -17.04
N GLY A 581 -0.05 -44.50 -17.33
CA GLY A 581 1.09 -45.25 -17.85
C GLY A 581 2.10 -45.69 -16.79
N SER A 582 3.14 -46.40 -17.22
CA SER A 582 4.22 -46.88 -16.37
C SER A 582 5.27 -45.81 -16.11
N THR A 583 6.00 -45.94 -15.00
CA THR A 583 7.25 -45.22 -14.77
C THR A 583 8.37 -45.90 -15.55
N THR A 584 9.17 -45.14 -16.31
CA THR A 584 10.30 -45.67 -17.09
C THR A 584 11.40 -44.63 -17.24
N HIS A 585 12.63 -45.05 -17.50
CA HIS A 585 13.71 -44.15 -17.89
C HIS A 585 13.43 -43.55 -19.28
N VAL A 586 13.82 -42.29 -19.50
CA VAL A 586 13.61 -41.57 -20.75
C VAL A 586 14.94 -40.95 -21.20
N ALA A 587 15.46 -41.45 -22.32
CA ALA A 587 16.68 -40.94 -22.94
C ALA A 587 16.43 -39.56 -23.54
N ALA A 588 17.35 -38.63 -23.31
CA ALA A 588 17.43 -37.41 -24.09
C ALA A 588 17.91 -37.75 -25.51
N ALA A 589 17.36 -37.09 -26.52
CA ALA A 589 17.72 -37.30 -27.91
C ALA A 589 17.87 -35.96 -28.62
N ASP A 590 18.99 -35.78 -29.35
CA ASP A 590 19.40 -34.53 -30.03
C ASP A 590 18.53 -34.16 -31.27
N ALA A 591 17.34 -34.76 -31.37
CA ALA A 591 16.35 -34.45 -32.39
C ALA A 591 14.96 -34.77 -31.86
N ALA A 592 14.04 -33.82 -31.97
CA ALA A 592 12.66 -33.87 -31.49
C ALA A 592 11.74 -34.94 -32.15
N ALA A 593 12.30 -36.00 -32.74
CA ALA A 593 11.60 -37.06 -33.47
C ALA A 593 11.58 -38.42 -32.75
N THR A 594 12.33 -38.60 -31.66
CA THR A 594 12.32 -39.83 -30.84
C THR A 594 11.94 -39.49 -29.41
N GLY A 595 10.85 -40.06 -28.92
CA GLY A 595 10.41 -39.90 -27.54
C GLY A 595 9.90 -41.22 -26.96
N GLN A 596 9.79 -41.27 -25.64
CA GLN A 596 9.23 -42.41 -24.94
C GLN A 596 7.70 -42.35 -24.98
N SER A 597 7.06 -43.41 -25.47
CA SER A 597 5.60 -43.53 -25.50
C SER A 597 5.07 -44.09 -24.19
N PHE A 598 4.01 -43.48 -23.67
CA PHE A 598 3.29 -43.86 -22.46
C PHE A 598 1.86 -44.23 -22.82
N THR A 599 1.43 -45.43 -22.44
CA THR A 599 0.03 -45.85 -22.58
C THR A 599 -0.84 -45.18 -21.53
N VAL A 600 -1.69 -44.24 -21.93
CA VAL A 600 -2.50 -43.44 -21.01
C VAL A 600 -3.98 -43.85 -20.96
N ASN A 601 -4.57 -44.30 -22.07
CA ASN A 601 -6.00 -44.69 -22.14
C ASN A 601 -6.96 -43.71 -21.40
N PHE A 602 -6.78 -42.41 -21.61
CA PHE A 602 -7.51 -41.35 -20.92
C PHE A 602 -8.60 -40.75 -21.79
N LEU A 603 -9.82 -40.63 -21.26
CA LEU A 603 -10.95 -40.01 -21.96
C LEU A 603 -11.02 -38.51 -21.63
N VAL A 604 -10.83 -37.66 -22.64
CA VAL A 604 -11.05 -36.21 -22.52
C VAL A 604 -12.44 -35.88 -23.06
N ASN A 605 -13.28 -35.23 -22.26
CA ASN A 605 -14.62 -34.81 -22.67
C ASN A 605 -14.61 -33.35 -23.16
N PRO A 606 -15.46 -32.98 -24.14
CA PRO A 606 -15.61 -31.60 -24.56
C PRO A 606 -16.06 -30.69 -23.42
N GLY A 607 -15.50 -29.48 -23.38
CA GLY A 607 -15.77 -28.51 -22.31
C GLY A 607 -15.06 -28.77 -20.98
N THR A 608 -14.31 -29.87 -20.85
CA THR A 608 -13.46 -30.17 -19.68
C THR A 608 -12.03 -30.47 -20.12
N PRO A 609 -11.17 -29.45 -20.33
CA PRO A 609 -9.77 -29.66 -20.69
C PRO A 609 -9.02 -30.50 -19.66
N ALA A 610 -8.07 -31.31 -20.13
CA ALA A 610 -7.20 -32.12 -19.28
C ALA A 610 -5.79 -31.52 -19.21
N THR A 611 -5.20 -31.51 -18.03
CA THR A 611 -3.80 -31.12 -17.83
C THR A 611 -2.91 -32.35 -17.89
N VAL A 612 -1.92 -32.35 -18.77
CA VAL A 612 -0.89 -33.39 -18.89
C VAL A 612 0.42 -32.82 -18.36
N GLU A 613 1.04 -33.49 -17.39
CA GLU A 613 2.34 -33.13 -16.82
C GLU A 613 3.31 -34.30 -17.00
N PHE A 614 4.54 -34.01 -17.39
CA PHE A 614 5.62 -35.00 -17.38
C PHE A 614 6.59 -34.71 -16.23
N ARG A 615 6.89 -35.77 -15.47
CA ARG A 615 7.82 -35.74 -14.34
C ARG A 615 8.92 -36.78 -14.52
N ALA A 616 10.14 -36.44 -14.12
CA ALA A 616 11.28 -37.36 -14.11
C ALA A 616 12.29 -36.95 -13.02
N ASP A 617 13.21 -37.85 -12.72
CA ASP A 617 14.35 -37.60 -11.86
C ASP A 617 15.50 -37.00 -12.69
N ILE A 618 16.18 -35.98 -12.14
CA ILE A 618 17.35 -35.30 -12.73
C ILE A 618 18.62 -36.10 -12.41
N PHE A 619 18.58 -37.39 -12.76
CA PHE A 619 19.64 -38.38 -12.60
C PHE A 619 19.91 -39.03 -13.94
N ASP A 620 21.19 -39.25 -14.23
CA ASP A 620 21.62 -40.02 -15.40
C ASP A 620 21.50 -41.53 -15.13
N ASN A 621 21.24 -42.35 -16.15
CA ASN A 621 21.11 -43.81 -16.01
C ASN A 621 22.22 -44.60 -16.71
N GLU A 622 23.22 -43.91 -17.27
CA GLU A 622 24.24 -44.51 -18.16
C GLU A 622 25.59 -44.77 -17.49
N GLY A 623 25.79 -44.39 -16.21
CA GLY A 623 26.85 -45.00 -15.39
C GLY A 623 27.40 -44.20 -14.20
N THR A 624 27.22 -42.87 -14.14
CA THR A 624 27.69 -42.03 -13.02
C THR A 624 26.58 -41.70 -12.02
N ASP A 625 25.34 -42.06 -12.34
CA ASP A 625 24.14 -41.67 -11.61
C ASP A 625 23.97 -40.14 -11.47
N GLN A 626 24.71 -39.32 -12.22
CA GLN A 626 24.67 -37.86 -12.13
C GLN A 626 24.80 -37.20 -13.49
N ILE A 627 23.94 -36.21 -13.75
CA ILE A 627 24.04 -35.35 -14.94
C ILE A 627 25.25 -34.42 -14.77
N ALA A 628 26.17 -34.46 -15.73
CA ALA A 628 27.40 -33.66 -15.69
C ALA A 628 27.14 -32.19 -16.07
N LEU A 629 27.13 -31.30 -15.07
CA LEU A 629 26.86 -29.86 -15.26
C LEU A 629 27.89 -29.11 -16.14
N LEU A 630 29.07 -29.68 -16.39
CA LEU A 630 30.06 -29.10 -17.28
C LEU A 630 29.69 -29.26 -18.77
N THR A 631 28.86 -30.25 -19.10
CA THR A 631 28.48 -30.58 -20.48
C THR A 631 26.98 -30.45 -20.74
N THR A 632 26.15 -30.57 -19.71
CA THR A 632 24.68 -30.47 -19.78
C THR A 632 24.14 -29.49 -18.75
N THR A 633 23.61 -28.35 -19.22
CA THR A 633 23.10 -27.27 -18.35
C THR A 633 21.64 -26.92 -18.58
N THR A 634 20.99 -27.46 -19.60
CA THR A 634 19.57 -27.20 -19.92
C THR A 634 18.84 -28.48 -20.30
N VAL A 635 17.55 -28.53 -19.97
CA VAL A 635 16.60 -29.57 -20.39
C VAL A 635 15.31 -28.95 -20.89
N GLN A 636 14.77 -29.44 -22.01
CA GLN A 636 13.44 -29.09 -22.52
C GLN A 636 12.70 -30.38 -22.87
N VAL A 637 11.45 -30.49 -22.42
CA VAL A 637 10.60 -31.63 -22.78
C VAL A 637 9.53 -31.21 -23.78
N ALA A 638 9.08 -32.16 -24.60
CA ALA A 638 8.01 -31.93 -25.56
C ALA A 638 7.01 -33.08 -25.53
N LEU A 639 5.72 -32.77 -25.67
CA LEU A 639 4.77 -33.76 -26.19
C LEU A 639 5.02 -33.89 -27.69
N VAL A 640 5.50 -35.06 -28.09
CA VAL A 640 5.89 -35.36 -29.47
C VAL A 640 4.63 -35.59 -30.29
N GLY A 641 4.51 -34.83 -31.37
CA GLY A 641 3.38 -34.85 -32.30
C GLY A 641 3.80 -35.23 -33.72
N GLY A 642 2.83 -35.59 -34.56
CA GLY A 642 3.10 -35.85 -35.98
C GLY A 642 1.88 -36.39 -36.72
N ALA A 643 1.91 -36.33 -38.05
CA ALA A 643 0.76 -36.64 -38.92
C ALA A 643 0.44 -38.14 -39.09
N THR A 644 1.03 -39.02 -38.28
CA THR A 644 0.88 -40.49 -38.39
C THR A 644 0.87 -41.19 -37.03
N LEU A 645 0.60 -40.47 -35.94
CA LEU A 645 0.59 -41.03 -34.59
C LEU A 645 -0.61 -41.98 -34.38
N ASN A 646 -1.78 -41.60 -34.90
CA ASN A 646 -3.05 -42.32 -34.71
C ASN A 646 -3.28 -42.75 -33.24
N ASN A 647 -2.90 -41.90 -32.30
CA ASN A 647 -2.81 -42.22 -30.87
C ASN A 647 -4.04 -41.79 -30.07
N ALA A 648 -5.09 -41.33 -30.74
CA ALA A 648 -6.35 -40.96 -30.12
C ALA A 648 -7.56 -41.37 -30.98
N VAL A 649 -8.67 -41.70 -30.31
CA VAL A 649 -9.90 -42.19 -30.94
C VAL A 649 -11.09 -41.34 -30.48
N PRO A 650 -11.77 -40.61 -31.37
CA PRO A 650 -13.06 -39.99 -31.08
C PRO A 650 -14.13 -41.05 -30.82
N GLN A 651 -14.96 -40.85 -29.79
CA GLN A 651 -15.85 -41.89 -29.27
C GLN A 651 -17.19 -42.04 -30.02
N VAL A 652 -17.54 -41.10 -30.89
CA VAL A 652 -18.78 -41.09 -31.69
C VAL A 652 -18.47 -41.31 -33.17
N SER A 653 -17.53 -40.56 -33.74
CA SER A 653 -17.15 -40.69 -35.15
C SER A 653 -16.23 -41.88 -35.44
N LEU A 654 -15.57 -42.43 -34.43
CA LEU A 654 -14.75 -43.66 -34.45
C LEU A 654 -13.55 -43.62 -35.44
N GLY A 655 -13.09 -42.43 -35.84
CA GLY A 655 -11.87 -42.24 -36.62
C GLY A 655 -10.59 -42.34 -35.78
N THR A 656 -9.45 -41.95 -36.36
CA THR A 656 -8.19 -41.76 -35.63
C THR A 656 -7.79 -40.29 -35.68
N LEU A 657 -7.13 -39.83 -34.61
CA LEU A 657 -6.56 -38.49 -34.50
C LEU A 657 -5.10 -38.57 -34.06
N ASP A 658 -4.32 -37.57 -34.46
CA ASP A 658 -2.94 -37.35 -34.03
C ASP A 658 -2.91 -36.31 -32.91
N VAL A 659 -2.54 -36.73 -31.69
CA VAL A 659 -2.57 -35.87 -30.50
C VAL A 659 -1.20 -35.88 -29.78
N PRO A 660 -0.41 -34.79 -29.85
CA PRO A 660 -0.62 -33.61 -30.68
C PRO A 660 -0.32 -33.85 -32.17
N SER A 661 -0.84 -32.99 -33.05
CA SER A 661 -0.56 -33.07 -34.51
C SER A 661 0.84 -32.60 -34.90
N ALA A 662 1.52 -31.89 -33.99
CA ALA A 662 2.91 -31.43 -34.11
C ALA A 662 3.53 -31.35 -32.70
N ASN A 663 4.85 -31.31 -32.59
CA ASN A 663 5.53 -31.19 -31.30
C ASN A 663 5.10 -29.94 -30.54
N VAL A 664 4.84 -30.10 -29.25
CA VAL A 664 4.53 -28.98 -28.34
C VAL A 664 5.57 -28.95 -27.24
N ASN A 665 6.53 -28.02 -27.34
CA ASN A 665 7.61 -27.88 -26.38
C ASN A 665 7.12 -27.22 -25.08
N ALA A 666 7.62 -27.70 -23.95
CA ALA A 666 7.56 -27.01 -22.66
C ALA A 666 8.61 -25.89 -22.58
N ASN A 667 8.74 -25.26 -21.41
CA ASN A 667 9.86 -24.34 -21.18
C ASN A 667 11.19 -25.09 -21.20
N SER A 668 12.26 -24.41 -21.64
CA SER A 668 13.62 -24.87 -21.38
C SER A 668 13.98 -24.49 -19.94
N LEU A 669 14.51 -25.45 -19.18
CA LEU A 669 14.88 -25.33 -17.77
C LEU A 669 16.39 -25.44 -17.64
N THR A 670 16.99 -24.66 -16.75
CA THR A 670 18.42 -24.78 -16.42
C THR A 670 18.61 -25.86 -15.36
N ILE A 671 19.48 -26.83 -15.61
CA ILE A 671 19.95 -27.77 -14.60
C ILE A 671 21.13 -27.13 -13.87
N ALA A 672 21.04 -27.01 -12.54
CA ALA A 672 22.05 -26.34 -11.73
C ALA A 672 22.27 -27.04 -10.38
N SER A 673 23.37 -26.69 -9.69
CA SER A 673 23.62 -27.03 -8.29
C SER A 673 23.56 -25.78 -7.40
N GLY A 674 23.50 -26.00 -6.09
CA GLY A 674 23.67 -25.00 -5.04
C GLY A 674 25.02 -24.27 -5.13
N SER A 675 25.09 -23.03 -4.65
CA SER A 675 26.29 -22.20 -4.52
C SER A 675 26.06 -21.17 -3.41
N ILE A 676 27.14 -20.61 -2.89
CA ILE A 676 27.14 -19.56 -1.87
C ILE A 676 28.17 -18.49 -2.25
N ALA A 677 27.90 -17.24 -1.90
CA ALA A 677 28.80 -16.13 -2.15
C ALA A 677 28.99 -15.28 -0.88
N LEU A 678 30.15 -14.67 -0.73
CA LEU A 678 30.52 -13.88 0.44
C LEU A 678 31.14 -12.55 0.00
N ALA A 679 30.65 -11.45 0.55
CA ALA A 679 31.20 -10.11 0.30
C ALA A 679 31.34 -9.33 1.60
N SER A 680 32.24 -8.35 1.66
CA SER A 680 32.31 -7.44 2.82
C SER A 680 31.05 -6.58 2.93
N THR A 681 30.52 -6.43 4.15
CA THR A 681 29.30 -5.65 4.40
C THR A 681 29.57 -4.15 4.12
N PRO A 682 28.89 -3.50 3.16
CA PRO A 682 29.19 -2.11 2.78
C PRO A 682 28.95 -1.08 3.89
N SER A 683 28.04 -1.37 4.83
CA SER A 683 27.75 -0.50 5.98
C SER A 683 28.82 -0.54 7.07
N TYR A 684 29.82 -1.42 6.95
CA TYR A 684 30.99 -1.46 7.83
C TYR A 684 32.23 -1.16 6.99
N PRO A 685 32.64 0.12 6.85
CA PRO A 685 33.85 0.48 6.11
C PRO A 685 35.12 0.16 6.91
N ASN A 686 36.29 0.41 6.32
CA ASN A 686 37.57 0.40 7.03
C ASN A 686 37.50 1.28 8.29
N GLN A 687 38.16 0.85 9.37
CA GLN A 687 38.10 1.54 10.66
C GLN A 687 39.50 1.95 11.12
N SER A 688 39.58 3.08 11.82
CA SER A 688 40.77 3.48 12.58
C SER A 688 40.43 3.51 14.06
N THR A 689 41.27 2.91 14.90
CA THR A 689 41.04 2.78 16.35
C THR A 689 42.36 2.94 17.10
N VAL A 690 42.31 3.14 18.42
CA VAL A 690 43.50 3.01 19.28
C VAL A 690 43.63 1.59 19.82
N ALA A 691 44.83 1.20 20.24
CA ALA A 691 45.09 -0.02 21.01
C ALA A 691 45.30 0.30 22.51
N PRO A 692 44.85 -0.58 23.44
CA PRO A 692 44.11 -1.81 23.23
C PRO A 692 42.60 -1.59 23.02
N GLN A 693 41.90 -2.58 22.46
CA GLN A 693 40.44 -2.64 22.39
C GLN A 693 39.93 -3.98 22.91
N SER A 694 38.86 -3.98 23.70
CA SER A 694 38.20 -5.20 24.13
C SER A 694 36.94 -5.49 23.31
N SER A 695 36.81 -6.69 22.75
CA SER A 695 35.63 -7.09 21.95
C SER A 695 35.31 -6.06 20.86
N TYR A 696 36.30 -5.82 20.00
CA TYR A 696 36.24 -4.94 18.84
C TYR A 696 35.86 -5.74 17.60
N LYS A 697 35.00 -5.15 16.75
CA LYS A 697 34.60 -5.77 15.48
C LYS A 697 35.70 -5.57 14.45
N LEU A 698 36.31 -6.64 13.96
CA LEU A 698 37.40 -6.59 12.98
C LEU A 698 36.87 -6.60 11.54
N ALA A 699 35.80 -7.36 11.28
CA ALA A 699 35.22 -7.45 9.95
C ALA A 699 33.74 -7.80 9.97
N SER A 700 33.07 -7.55 8.86
CA SER A 700 31.67 -7.89 8.59
C SER A 700 31.54 -8.39 7.17
N PHE A 701 30.90 -9.54 7.00
CA PHE A 701 30.64 -10.16 5.71
C PHE A 701 29.17 -10.51 5.54
N ASP A 702 28.65 -10.35 4.34
CA ASP A 702 27.31 -10.80 3.94
C ASP A 702 27.45 -12.08 3.10
N LEU A 703 26.93 -13.19 3.65
CA LEU A 703 26.87 -14.50 3.00
C LEU A 703 25.51 -14.66 2.33
N THR A 704 25.48 -14.98 1.05
CA THR A 704 24.25 -15.14 0.26
C THR A 704 24.16 -16.54 -0.36
N GLY A 705 22.98 -17.14 -0.26
CA GLY A 705 22.63 -18.41 -0.90
C GLY A 705 22.15 -18.19 -2.34
N ASN A 706 22.04 -19.27 -3.10
CA ASN A 706 21.60 -19.22 -4.48
C ASN A 706 20.09 -19.48 -4.66
N ALA A 707 19.63 -19.38 -5.91
CA ALA A 707 18.24 -19.60 -6.30
C ALA A 707 17.87 -21.07 -6.58
N THR A 708 18.81 -22.01 -6.45
CA THR A 708 18.64 -23.41 -6.85
C THR A 708 18.26 -24.30 -5.67
N GLU A 709 19.05 -24.26 -4.59
CA GLU A 709 18.84 -25.12 -3.42
C GLU A 709 19.47 -24.52 -2.16
N ALA A 710 18.96 -24.95 -0.99
CA ALA A 710 19.55 -24.56 0.28
C ALA A 710 20.95 -25.17 0.47
N VAL A 711 21.80 -24.51 1.24
CA VAL A 711 23.16 -24.98 1.54
C VAL A 711 23.32 -25.16 3.05
N ASN A 712 23.73 -26.35 3.46
CA ASN A 712 24.05 -26.67 4.85
C ASN A 712 25.51 -26.27 5.12
N LEU A 713 25.68 -25.13 5.81
CA LEU A 713 26.97 -24.59 6.21
C LEU A 713 27.60 -25.51 7.26
N ASN A 714 28.87 -25.86 7.07
CA ASN A 714 29.61 -26.76 7.96
C ASN A 714 30.84 -26.11 8.61
N THR A 715 31.52 -25.17 7.94
CA THR A 715 32.76 -24.57 8.44
C THR A 715 32.84 -23.10 8.09
N MET A 716 33.20 -22.27 9.06
CA MET A 716 33.64 -20.90 8.85
C MET A 716 35.11 -20.79 9.27
N ALA A 717 35.95 -20.28 8.38
CA ALA A 717 37.36 -20.04 8.65
C ALA A 717 37.71 -18.58 8.41
N ILE A 718 38.73 -18.09 9.12
CA ILE A 718 39.26 -16.75 8.93
C ILE A 718 40.79 -16.77 8.82
N GLY A 719 41.34 -15.84 8.04
CA GLY A 719 42.76 -15.50 8.01
C GLY A 719 42.97 -14.07 8.46
N PHE A 720 44.13 -13.78 9.04
CA PHE A 720 44.51 -12.42 9.45
C PHE A 720 45.86 -12.07 8.86
N VAL A 721 45.95 -10.95 8.16
CA VAL A 721 47.21 -10.43 7.63
C VAL A 721 47.43 -9.05 8.25
N GLY A 722 48.45 -8.95 9.10
CA GLY A 722 48.91 -7.69 9.67
C GLY A 722 49.98 -7.02 8.81
N ASN A 723 50.23 -5.75 9.11
CA ASN A 723 51.30 -4.95 8.53
C ASN A 723 51.99 -4.11 9.61
N ASP A 724 53.30 -3.92 9.45
CA ASP A 724 54.19 -3.22 10.38
C ASP A 724 54.13 -3.77 11.82
N THR A 725 53.71 -2.97 12.81
CA THR A 725 53.70 -3.39 14.22
C THR A 725 52.44 -4.15 14.64
N PHE A 726 51.41 -4.22 13.78
CA PHE A 726 50.24 -5.03 14.04
C PHE A 726 50.52 -6.49 13.64
N ASP A 727 50.88 -7.33 14.61
CA ASP A 727 51.03 -8.78 14.44
C ASP A 727 49.78 -9.50 14.99
N PRO A 728 48.89 -10.05 14.13
CA PRO A 728 47.66 -10.69 14.60
C PRO A 728 47.88 -11.85 15.58
N SER A 729 49.03 -12.52 15.54
CA SER A 729 49.31 -13.67 16.41
C SER A 729 49.65 -13.27 17.85
N ASP A 730 50.29 -12.11 18.02
CA ASP A 730 50.67 -11.54 19.32
C ASP A 730 49.64 -10.52 19.83
N ASP A 731 49.01 -9.76 18.92
CA ASP A 731 48.16 -8.63 19.24
C ASP A 731 46.66 -8.93 19.22
N LEU A 732 46.21 -10.05 18.65
CA LEU A 732 44.80 -10.46 18.76
C LEU A 732 44.63 -11.60 19.76
N THR A 733 43.65 -11.44 20.64
CA THR A 733 43.17 -12.52 21.51
C THR A 733 41.66 -12.58 21.49
N ASN A 734 41.10 -13.68 21.99
CA ASN A 734 39.65 -13.84 22.16
C ASN A 734 38.86 -13.62 20.86
N VAL A 735 39.28 -14.24 19.77
CA VAL A 735 38.59 -14.12 18.47
C VAL A 735 37.35 -15.01 18.45
N PHE A 736 36.23 -14.46 18.00
CA PHE A 736 34.97 -15.19 17.82
C PHE A 736 34.12 -14.59 16.69
N LEU A 737 33.10 -15.33 16.27
CA LEU A 737 32.17 -14.95 15.22
C LEU A 737 30.79 -14.63 15.81
N LYS A 738 30.07 -13.67 15.24
CA LYS A 738 28.62 -13.54 15.40
C LYS A 738 27.96 -13.78 14.05
N TYR A 739 27.01 -14.70 13.99
CA TYR A 739 26.34 -15.10 12.75
C TYR A 739 24.94 -15.63 13.04
N GLY A 740 23.95 -15.26 12.23
CA GLY A 740 22.58 -15.80 12.37
C GLY A 740 21.96 -15.67 13.78
N GLY A 741 22.33 -14.62 14.53
CA GLY A 741 21.90 -14.41 15.92
C GLY A 741 22.63 -15.28 16.97
N LYS A 742 23.65 -16.04 16.56
CA LYS A 742 24.50 -16.90 17.41
C LYS A 742 25.89 -16.28 17.57
N THR A 743 26.60 -16.73 18.60
CA THR A 743 28.00 -16.39 18.87
C THR A 743 28.81 -17.69 18.91
N SER A 744 29.93 -17.75 18.17
CA SER A 744 30.80 -18.93 18.18
C SER A 744 31.61 -19.05 19.47
N SER A 745 32.32 -20.16 19.64
CA SER A 745 33.29 -20.31 20.72
C SER A 745 34.48 -19.35 20.54
N ILE A 746 34.99 -18.84 21.66
CA ILE A 746 36.13 -17.92 21.67
C ILE A 746 37.44 -18.69 21.48
N LYS A 747 38.30 -18.23 20.57
CA LYS A 747 39.69 -18.68 20.42
C LYS A 747 40.61 -17.73 21.18
N GLY A 748 41.27 -18.25 22.21
CA GLY A 748 42.20 -17.46 23.04
C GLY A 748 43.55 -17.16 22.36
N THR A 749 43.96 -18.00 21.42
CA THR A 749 45.18 -17.84 20.60
C THR A 749 44.78 -17.71 19.14
N VAL A 750 45.47 -16.82 18.43
CA VAL A 750 45.19 -16.48 17.02
C VAL A 750 46.40 -16.86 16.20
N ALA A 751 46.17 -17.49 15.04
CA ALA A 751 47.20 -17.66 14.04
C ALA A 751 47.15 -16.51 13.03
N ASP A 752 48.31 -15.99 12.65
CA ASP A 752 48.47 -15.04 11.55
C ASP A 752 48.64 -15.79 10.21
N GLY A 753 48.45 -15.05 9.11
CA GLY A 753 48.62 -15.55 7.75
C GLY A 753 47.33 -16.01 7.05
N SER A 754 47.53 -16.68 5.91
CA SER A 754 46.47 -17.08 4.98
C SER A 754 45.49 -18.09 5.58
N ILE A 755 44.21 -17.97 5.18
CA ILE A 755 43.11 -18.89 5.54
C ILE A 755 43.33 -20.33 5.06
N THR A 756 44.26 -20.57 4.13
CA THR A 756 44.57 -21.88 3.54
C THR A 756 44.95 -22.93 4.59
N SER A 757 45.54 -22.52 5.72
CA SER A 757 45.87 -23.40 6.85
C SER A 757 44.67 -23.78 7.73
N MET A 758 43.54 -23.06 7.59
CA MET A 758 42.33 -23.17 8.42
C MET A 758 42.60 -23.12 9.94
N ALA A 759 43.70 -22.49 10.35
CA ALA A 759 44.13 -22.42 11.75
C ALA A 759 43.08 -21.75 12.66
N ASN A 760 42.39 -20.73 12.12
CA ASN A 760 41.27 -20.08 12.80
C ASN A 760 39.93 -20.54 12.19
N SER A 761 39.44 -21.73 12.56
CA SER A 761 38.19 -22.30 12.05
C SER A 761 37.19 -22.70 13.14
N TRP A 762 35.90 -22.66 12.77
CA TRP A 762 34.75 -23.10 13.58
C TRP A 762 33.86 -24.03 12.77
N SER A 763 33.46 -25.15 13.39
CA SER A 763 32.37 -25.96 12.86
C SER A 763 31.04 -25.26 13.13
N VAL A 764 30.24 -25.12 12.08
CA VAL A 764 28.88 -24.55 12.12
C VAL A 764 27.88 -25.60 11.64
N SER A 765 26.61 -25.44 11.99
CA SER A 765 25.53 -26.34 11.55
C SER A 765 24.29 -25.49 11.29
N GLU A 766 24.35 -24.69 10.22
CA GLU A 766 23.29 -23.78 9.81
C GLU A 766 22.86 -24.11 8.39
N THR A 767 21.58 -23.97 8.08
CA THR A 767 21.08 -24.03 6.71
C THR A 767 20.90 -22.62 6.19
N LEU A 768 21.61 -22.26 5.13
CA LEU A 768 21.35 -21.06 4.35
C LEU A 768 20.25 -21.40 3.33
N PRO A 769 19.04 -20.84 3.46
CA PRO A 769 17.93 -21.17 2.56
C PRO A 769 18.19 -20.64 1.14
N ILE A 770 17.39 -21.11 0.18
CA ILE A 770 17.33 -20.55 -1.18
C ILE A 770 17.07 -19.05 -1.09
N ASP A 771 17.84 -18.26 -1.84
CA ASP A 771 17.83 -16.79 -1.82
C ASP A 771 18.02 -16.18 -0.42
N GLY A 772 18.55 -16.96 0.52
CA GLY A 772 18.81 -16.57 1.89
C GLY A 772 20.07 -15.73 2.04
N SER A 773 20.12 -14.90 3.08
CA SER A 773 21.31 -14.14 3.45
C SER A 773 21.62 -14.25 4.94
N MET A 774 22.90 -14.19 5.30
CA MET A 774 23.37 -14.17 6.68
C MET A 774 24.56 -13.22 6.80
N THR A 775 24.51 -12.28 7.75
CA THR A 775 25.69 -11.49 8.10
C THR A 775 26.56 -12.29 9.09
N VAL A 776 27.86 -12.31 8.83
CA VAL A 776 28.89 -12.90 9.69
C VAL A 776 29.87 -11.80 10.11
N GLU A 777 29.99 -11.58 11.41
CA GLU A 777 30.87 -10.60 12.00
C GLU A 777 32.05 -11.27 12.71
N VAL A 778 33.24 -10.71 12.57
CA VAL A 778 34.45 -11.17 13.24
C VAL A 778 34.77 -10.19 14.37
N TRP A 779 34.94 -10.70 15.59
CA TRP A 779 35.20 -9.91 16.80
C TRP A 779 36.45 -10.42 17.51
N ALA A 780 37.23 -9.53 18.11
CA ALA A 780 38.46 -9.87 18.85
C ALA A 780 38.80 -8.83 19.93
N THR A 781 39.76 -9.15 20.79
CA THR A 781 40.46 -8.17 21.62
C THR A 781 41.78 -7.79 20.95
N ILE A 782 42.01 -6.49 20.76
CA ILE A 782 43.26 -5.90 20.27
C ILE A 782 44.14 -5.59 21.49
N GLY A 783 45.35 -6.13 21.52
CA GLY A 783 46.35 -5.99 22.58
C GLY A 783 46.97 -4.60 22.66
N SER A 784 47.68 -4.31 23.76
CA SER A 784 48.31 -3.00 24.01
C SER A 784 49.76 -2.91 23.53
N SER A 785 50.30 -3.97 22.93
CA SER A 785 51.68 -4.05 22.43
C SER A 785 51.91 -3.25 21.16
N ILE A 786 50.84 -2.97 20.40
CA ILE A 786 50.89 -2.17 19.17
C ILE A 786 51.28 -0.73 19.50
N THR A 787 52.46 -0.31 19.05
CA THR A 787 52.92 1.06 19.18
C THR A 787 52.42 1.87 17.98
N ALA A 788 51.32 2.60 18.14
CA ALA A 788 50.75 3.44 17.09
C ALA A 788 51.77 4.47 16.57
N ALA A 789 52.39 4.18 15.41
CA ALA A 789 53.47 4.98 14.83
C ALA A 789 53.11 5.61 13.47
N GLY A 790 51.91 5.38 12.95
CA GLY A 790 51.39 6.00 11.73
C GLY A 790 50.28 5.18 11.07
N SER A 791 49.92 5.54 9.83
CA SER A 791 48.84 4.89 9.06
C SER A 791 49.13 3.45 8.61
N ASP A 792 50.33 2.93 8.88
CA ASP A 792 50.84 1.67 8.33
C ASP A 792 50.55 0.46 9.24
N ASP A 793 50.21 0.70 10.52
CA ASP A 793 49.86 -0.32 11.51
C ASP A 793 48.45 -0.88 11.26
N THR A 794 48.33 -1.77 10.27
CA THR A 794 47.03 -2.26 9.77
C THR A 794 46.87 -3.76 9.86
N MET A 795 45.61 -4.23 9.92
CA MET A 795 45.29 -5.63 9.69
C MET A 795 44.08 -5.79 8.77
N ILE A 796 44.09 -6.88 8.00
CA ILE A 796 42.99 -7.30 7.12
C ILE A 796 42.53 -8.69 7.55
N THR A 797 41.20 -8.85 7.67
CA THR A 797 40.57 -10.15 7.89
C THR A 797 40.15 -10.74 6.55
N TYR A 798 40.42 -12.02 6.33
CA TYR A 798 39.86 -12.79 5.23
C TYR A 798 38.92 -13.87 5.76
N MET A 799 37.87 -14.20 5.02
CA MET A 799 36.89 -15.20 5.44
C MET A 799 36.56 -16.20 4.34
N ARG A 800 36.36 -17.46 4.71
CA ARG A 800 35.83 -18.53 3.86
C ARG A 800 34.72 -19.27 4.58
N VAL A 801 33.62 -19.51 3.88
CA VAL A 801 32.52 -20.36 4.35
C VAL A 801 32.47 -21.61 3.49
N THR A 802 32.32 -22.77 4.11
CA THR A 802 32.14 -24.05 3.43
C THR A 802 30.79 -24.63 3.80
N GLY A 803 30.08 -25.15 2.80
CA GLY A 803 28.81 -25.83 2.97
C GLY A 803 28.68 -27.04 2.05
N ILE A 804 27.61 -27.82 2.26
CA ILE A 804 27.17 -28.90 1.39
C ILE A 804 25.76 -28.55 0.93
N THR A 805 25.55 -28.56 -0.38
CA THR A 805 24.23 -28.30 -0.98
C THR A 805 23.24 -29.38 -0.56
N ALA A 806 22.00 -28.99 -0.23
CA ALA A 806 21.06 -29.85 0.48
C ALA A 806 20.55 -31.05 -0.35
N GLN A 807 20.43 -30.88 -1.66
CA GLN A 807 19.89 -31.87 -2.59
C GLN A 807 20.97 -32.46 -3.49
N SER A 808 21.82 -31.65 -4.13
CA SER A 808 22.87 -32.18 -5.02
C SER A 808 24.04 -32.83 -4.28
N GLY A 809 24.20 -32.54 -2.98
CA GLY A 809 25.25 -33.13 -2.14
C GLY A 809 26.67 -32.66 -2.49
N THR A 810 26.79 -31.54 -3.21
CA THR A 810 28.07 -30.96 -3.62
C THR A 810 28.65 -30.06 -2.53
N THR A 811 29.96 -30.13 -2.31
CA THR A 811 30.67 -29.17 -1.45
C THR A 811 30.79 -27.84 -2.19
N VAL A 812 30.45 -26.75 -1.50
CA VAL A 812 30.52 -25.38 -2.03
C VAL A 812 31.30 -24.47 -1.09
N TYR A 813 31.97 -23.48 -1.67
CA TYR A 813 32.78 -22.51 -0.96
C TYR A 813 32.28 -21.09 -1.28
N ALA A 814 32.21 -20.25 -0.26
CA ALA A 814 32.12 -18.81 -0.44
C ALA A 814 33.49 -18.20 -0.09
N ASP A 815 34.23 -17.82 -1.13
CA ASP A 815 35.51 -17.12 -1.11
C ASP A 815 35.56 -16.05 -2.23
N THR A 816 36.75 -15.65 -2.68
CA THR A 816 36.93 -14.62 -3.72
C THR A 816 36.37 -14.98 -5.09
N ASP A 817 36.27 -16.28 -5.43
CA ASP A 817 35.89 -16.74 -6.77
C ASP A 817 34.63 -17.62 -6.77
N SER A 818 34.10 -17.99 -5.60
CA SER A 818 32.90 -18.85 -5.47
C SER A 818 33.00 -20.14 -6.29
N ASP A 819 34.23 -20.69 -6.39
CA ASP A 819 34.58 -21.87 -7.17
C ASP A 819 34.36 -23.18 -6.37
N ALA A 820 34.35 -24.32 -7.06
CA ALA A 820 34.31 -25.67 -6.50
C ALA A 820 35.64 -26.11 -5.84
N VAL A 821 36.69 -25.28 -5.89
CA VAL A 821 38.03 -25.57 -5.37
C VAL A 821 38.51 -24.44 -4.47
N ALA A 822 39.00 -24.78 -3.27
CA ALA A 822 39.53 -23.81 -2.31
C ALA A 822 40.95 -23.33 -2.71
N THR A 823 41.06 -22.34 -3.59
CA THR A 823 42.34 -21.90 -4.18
C THR A 823 42.91 -20.59 -3.61
N ASP A 824 42.11 -19.79 -2.88
CA ASP A 824 42.45 -18.40 -2.53
C ASP A 824 42.45 -18.06 -1.02
N ASN A 825 42.87 -16.82 -0.70
CA ASN A 825 42.90 -16.23 0.64
C ASN A 825 41.50 -16.01 1.26
N GLY A 826 40.39 -16.29 0.57
CA GLY A 826 39.03 -16.01 1.06
C GLY A 826 38.54 -14.61 0.67
N ALA A 827 37.27 -14.31 0.97
CA ALA A 827 36.71 -12.98 0.77
C ALA A 827 37.43 -11.96 1.67
N THR A 828 37.77 -10.80 1.10
CA THR A 828 38.51 -9.74 1.80
C THR A 828 37.55 -8.90 2.65
N GLY A 829 37.85 -8.77 3.94
CA GLY A 829 37.12 -7.94 4.90
C GLY A 829 37.65 -6.51 4.96
N GLN A 830 37.26 -5.79 6.02
CA GLN A 830 37.68 -4.42 6.28
C GLN A 830 39.14 -4.36 6.75
N THR A 831 39.82 -3.27 6.40
CA THR A 831 41.10 -2.89 7.01
C THR A 831 40.84 -2.19 8.34
N ILE A 832 41.50 -2.63 9.40
CA ILE A 832 41.55 -1.90 10.67
C ILE A 832 42.94 -1.32 10.84
N THR A 833 43.02 -0.02 11.09
CA THR A 833 44.26 0.73 11.35
C THR A 833 44.33 1.10 12.81
N VAL A 834 45.48 0.87 13.45
CA VAL A 834 45.73 1.34 14.82
C VAL A 834 46.43 2.70 14.76
N GLU A 835 45.76 3.72 15.28
CA GLU A 835 46.20 5.11 15.29
C GLU A 835 46.50 5.60 16.70
N ALA A 836 47.21 6.72 16.82
CA ALA A 836 47.42 7.40 18.09
C ALA A 836 46.25 8.35 18.40
N GLY A 837 45.65 8.22 19.58
CA GLY A 837 44.57 9.11 20.01
C GLY A 837 45.05 10.56 20.24
N THR A 838 44.37 11.54 19.64
CA THR A 838 44.71 12.96 19.77
C THR A 838 43.59 13.77 20.42
N LEU A 839 43.95 14.87 21.07
CA LEU A 839 43.05 15.85 21.64
C LEU A 839 43.67 17.20 21.33
N THR A 840 42.95 17.99 20.56
CA THR A 840 43.40 19.32 20.14
C THR A 840 42.57 20.39 20.82
N VAL A 841 43.17 21.56 21.10
CA VAL A 841 42.44 22.73 21.61
C VAL A 841 42.60 23.92 20.66
N SER A 842 41.50 24.62 20.43
CA SER A 842 41.44 25.82 19.57
C SER A 842 40.45 26.84 20.14
N LYS A 843 40.57 28.11 19.72
CA LYS A 843 39.56 29.13 20.01
C LYS A 843 38.23 28.72 19.36
N ASP A 844 37.15 28.72 20.14
CA ASP A 844 35.82 28.40 19.64
C ASP A 844 35.13 29.63 19.05
N ALA A 845 34.25 29.42 18.06
CA ALA A 845 33.49 30.50 17.43
C ALA A 845 32.50 31.19 18.38
N SER A 846 32.13 30.56 19.50
CA SER A 846 31.31 31.18 20.55
C SER A 846 32.08 32.12 21.48
N ALA A 847 33.38 32.33 21.26
CA ALA A 847 34.14 33.34 21.99
C ALA A 847 33.50 34.73 21.76
N PRO A 848 33.28 35.53 22.82
CA PRO A 848 32.63 36.83 22.70
C PRO A 848 33.46 37.79 21.83
N VAL A 849 32.80 38.69 21.11
CA VAL A 849 33.48 39.77 20.37
C VAL A 849 34.11 40.77 21.35
N SER A 850 35.12 41.53 20.88
CA SER A 850 35.72 42.57 21.71
C SER A 850 34.69 43.60 22.16
N ALA A 851 34.73 44.00 23.43
CA ALA A 851 33.79 44.96 23.99
C ALA A 851 34.38 45.77 25.15
N LEU A 852 33.75 46.91 25.45
CA LEU A 852 33.90 47.59 26.73
C LEU A 852 33.10 46.85 27.80
N VAL A 853 33.67 46.65 28.97
CA VAL A 853 33.03 46.00 30.12
C VAL A 853 33.12 46.90 31.34
N ASP A 854 32.04 46.94 32.11
CA ASP A 854 32.00 47.69 33.36
C ASP A 854 32.52 46.84 34.54
N ASP A 855 32.61 47.46 35.72
CA ASP A 855 33.16 46.84 36.92
C ASP A 855 32.16 46.00 37.73
N SER A 856 30.99 45.71 37.16
CA SER A 856 29.91 44.97 37.80
C SER A 856 29.64 43.60 37.17
N GLY A 857 29.09 42.67 37.95
CA GLY A 857 28.63 41.37 37.46
C GLY A 857 29.73 40.44 36.95
N THR A 858 29.42 39.71 35.87
CA THR A 858 30.32 38.74 35.24
C THR A 858 30.40 38.94 33.74
N VAL A 859 31.57 38.66 33.16
CA VAL A 859 31.82 38.72 31.72
C VAL A 859 32.49 37.42 31.25
N VAL A 860 32.05 36.87 30.12
CA VAL A 860 32.81 35.81 29.45
C VAL A 860 33.97 36.46 28.69
N SER A 861 35.20 35.99 28.87
CA SER A 861 36.40 36.54 28.22
C SER A 861 36.95 35.66 27.09
N GLY A 862 36.51 34.40 27.00
CA GLY A 862 36.91 33.49 25.93
C GLY A 862 36.18 32.15 25.96
N ALA A 863 36.27 31.42 24.85
CA ALA A 863 35.75 30.06 24.68
C ALA A 863 36.75 29.21 23.87
N TRP A 864 36.98 27.96 24.31
CA TRP A 864 37.94 27.04 23.70
C TRP A 864 37.32 25.67 23.46
N LYS A 865 37.49 25.14 22.26
CA LYS A 865 37.01 23.83 21.82
C LYS A 865 38.11 22.79 21.98
N PHE A 866 37.85 21.77 22.79
CA PHE A 866 38.68 20.57 22.94
C PHE A 866 38.08 19.45 22.09
N GLU A 867 38.81 18.94 21.11
CA GLU A 867 38.33 17.99 20.10
C GLU A 867 39.21 16.74 20.05
N SER A 868 38.60 15.58 20.24
CA SER A 868 39.30 14.29 20.28
C SER A 868 39.21 13.56 18.94
N LEU A 869 40.19 12.71 18.65
CA LEU A 869 40.19 11.77 17.54
C LEU A 869 40.71 10.41 18.01
N TYR A 870 40.04 9.34 17.57
CA TYR A 870 40.33 7.92 17.83
C TYR A 870 40.22 7.42 19.29
N ASP A 871 40.39 8.29 20.29
CA ASP A 871 40.33 7.92 21.71
C ASP A 871 39.57 8.96 22.56
N GLY A 872 39.03 8.49 23.68
CA GLY A 872 38.41 9.35 24.69
C GLY A 872 39.46 9.93 25.64
N PHE A 873 39.30 11.20 26.00
CA PHE A 873 40.20 11.91 26.90
C PHE A 873 39.46 12.54 28.06
N THR A 874 40.16 12.72 29.18
CA THR A 874 39.74 13.62 30.25
C THR A 874 40.73 14.77 30.33
N VAL A 875 40.28 16.01 30.16
CA VAL A 875 41.11 17.19 30.45
C VAL A 875 41.27 17.27 31.96
N THR A 876 42.52 17.31 32.43
CA THR A 876 42.89 17.20 33.86
C THR A 876 43.34 18.51 34.46
N ASP A 877 44.10 19.32 33.73
CA ASP A 877 44.51 20.65 34.19
C ASP A 877 44.43 21.64 33.02
N ILE A 878 44.10 22.91 33.31
CA ILE A 878 44.02 23.98 32.32
C ILE A 878 44.61 25.25 32.90
N THR A 879 45.52 25.89 32.17
CA THR A 879 46.11 27.19 32.55
C THR A 879 45.71 28.27 31.57
N PHE A 880 45.23 29.38 32.12
CA PHE A 880 44.96 30.61 31.38
C PHE A 880 45.85 31.75 31.89
N THR A 881 46.21 32.66 31.00
CA THR A 881 46.74 33.97 31.36
C THR A 881 45.71 35.05 31.05
N ILE A 882 45.67 36.09 31.88
CA ILE A 882 44.83 37.27 31.70
C ILE A 882 45.74 38.49 31.72
N ALA A 883 45.69 39.32 30.68
CA ALA A 883 46.61 40.44 30.49
C ALA A 883 46.67 41.40 31.70
N ASN A 884 45.51 41.73 32.29
CA ASN A 884 45.43 42.47 33.54
C ASN A 884 44.25 41.97 34.39
N VAL A 885 44.52 41.60 35.64
CA VAL A 885 43.50 41.05 36.57
C VAL A 885 43.08 42.01 37.67
N SER A 886 43.59 43.25 37.68
CA SER A 886 43.34 44.22 38.76
C SER A 886 41.85 44.57 38.94
N ALA A 887 41.04 44.39 37.89
CA ALA A 887 39.58 44.60 37.90
C ALA A 887 38.78 43.28 37.91
N VAL A 888 39.41 42.17 38.28
CA VAL A 888 38.77 40.83 38.32
C VAL A 888 38.95 40.25 39.72
N SER A 889 37.86 39.72 40.30
CA SER A 889 37.90 39.06 41.61
C SER A 889 38.05 37.54 41.49
N THR A 890 37.33 36.93 40.55
CA THR A 890 37.25 35.47 40.39
C THR A 890 37.27 35.09 38.91
N VAL A 891 38.00 34.03 38.58
CA VAL A 891 38.00 33.38 37.26
C VAL A 891 37.26 32.05 37.40
N THR A 892 36.22 31.86 36.60
CA THR A 892 35.37 30.67 36.60
C THR A 892 35.43 29.98 35.24
N LEU A 893 35.78 28.69 35.26
CA LEU A 893 35.73 27.83 34.10
C LEU A 893 34.34 27.18 34.00
N LYS A 894 33.65 27.37 32.88
CA LYS A 894 32.32 26.80 32.61
C LYS A 894 32.32 25.95 31.36
N LYS A 895 31.39 24.98 31.28
CA LYS A 895 31.02 24.34 30.02
C LYS A 895 30.11 25.26 29.20
N ALA A 896 29.95 24.97 27.92
CA ALA A 896 29.06 25.73 27.03
C ALA A 896 27.60 25.78 27.50
N ASP A 897 27.12 24.77 28.22
CA ASP A 897 25.78 24.69 28.82
C ASP A 897 25.60 25.55 30.09
N GLY A 898 26.65 26.25 30.53
CA GLY A 898 26.65 27.11 31.73
C GLY A 898 27.08 26.39 33.02
N THR A 899 27.32 25.07 32.98
CA THR A 899 27.78 24.30 34.15
C THR A 899 29.16 24.78 34.59
N THR A 900 29.31 25.09 35.87
CA THR A 900 30.61 25.46 36.44
C THR A 900 31.48 24.22 36.64
N VAL A 901 32.69 24.25 36.07
CA VAL A 901 33.72 23.21 36.25
C VAL A 901 34.54 23.51 37.49
N ALA A 902 35.05 24.74 37.61
CA ALA A 902 35.84 25.20 38.75
C ALA A 902 35.93 26.74 38.79
N SER A 903 36.22 27.30 39.97
CA SER A 903 36.46 28.75 40.16
C SER A 903 37.70 28.98 41.01
N LYS A 904 38.44 30.06 40.74
CA LYS A 904 39.62 30.48 41.51
C LYS A 904 39.67 32.01 41.66
N PRO A 905 40.32 32.53 42.72
CA PRO A 905 40.65 33.95 42.80
C PRO A 905 41.45 34.39 41.56
N ALA A 906 41.23 35.63 41.11
CA ALA A 906 41.91 36.13 39.92
C ALA A 906 43.41 36.29 40.13
N ALA A 907 44.18 35.82 39.15
CA ALA A 907 45.63 35.98 39.06
C ALA A 907 46.02 36.06 37.58
N ALA A 908 47.10 36.79 37.28
CA ALA A 908 47.60 36.97 35.91
C ALA A 908 47.84 35.63 35.19
N THR A 909 48.18 34.58 35.94
CA THR A 909 48.14 33.19 35.49
C THR A 909 47.23 32.41 36.44
N THR A 910 46.20 31.78 35.90
CA THR A 910 45.24 30.97 36.63
C THR A 910 45.27 29.53 36.11
N THR A 911 45.76 28.60 36.93
CA THR A 911 45.74 27.17 36.63
C THR A 911 44.63 26.49 37.41
N PHE A 912 43.71 25.81 36.71
CA PHE A 912 42.74 24.89 37.29
C PHE A 912 43.33 23.48 37.30
N ASN A 913 43.61 22.93 38.50
CA ASN A 913 44.18 21.60 38.65
C ASN A 913 43.09 20.57 38.95
N ASN A 914 43.27 19.33 38.51
CA ASN A 914 42.35 18.21 38.73
C ASN A 914 40.91 18.50 38.27
N VAL A 915 40.75 19.23 37.18
CA VAL A 915 39.47 19.29 36.48
C VAL A 915 39.16 17.91 35.89
N SER A 916 37.89 17.51 35.87
CA SER A 916 37.48 16.22 35.31
C SER A 916 36.48 16.47 34.18
N VAL A 917 37.02 16.90 33.03
CA VAL A 917 36.21 17.21 31.85
C VAL A 917 36.39 16.10 30.81
N PRO A 918 35.43 15.17 30.67
CA PRO A 918 35.49 14.12 29.66
C PRO A 918 35.23 14.70 28.26
N VAL A 919 35.97 14.18 27.28
CA VAL A 919 35.80 14.39 25.84
C VAL A 919 35.79 13.00 25.20
N ASP A 920 34.60 12.52 24.82
CA ASP A 920 34.43 11.21 24.20
C ASP A 920 35.19 11.13 22.87
N ALA A 921 35.58 9.92 22.44
CA ALA A 921 36.31 9.70 21.19
C ALA A 921 35.53 10.26 19.98
N ASN A 922 36.24 10.95 19.09
CA ASN A 922 35.70 11.59 17.89
C ASN A 922 34.60 12.64 18.20
N ASN A 923 34.74 13.35 19.32
CA ASN A 923 33.78 14.36 19.79
C ASN A 923 34.50 15.57 20.38
N ASN A 924 33.76 16.61 20.78
CA ASN A 924 34.32 17.83 21.32
C ASN A 924 33.55 18.39 22.54
N VAL A 925 34.24 19.20 23.34
CA VAL A 925 33.67 19.98 24.44
C VAL A 925 34.18 21.41 24.37
N VAL A 926 33.28 22.37 24.54
CA VAL A 926 33.62 23.80 24.62
C VAL A 926 33.63 24.25 26.08
N LEU A 927 34.75 24.85 26.49
CA LEU A 927 34.93 25.47 27.80
C LEU A 927 35.05 26.99 27.67
N LYS A 928 34.37 27.71 28.54
CA LYS A 928 34.32 29.18 28.60
C LYS A 928 35.00 29.68 29.87
N VAL A 929 35.69 30.81 29.78
CA VAL A 929 36.20 31.52 30.95
C VAL A 929 35.28 32.71 31.24
N GLU A 930 34.70 32.71 32.43
CA GLU A 930 33.89 33.80 32.97
C GLU A 930 34.65 34.50 34.08
N LEU A 931 34.80 35.82 33.97
CA LEU A 931 35.45 36.70 34.93
C LEU A 931 34.37 37.37 35.77
N THR A 932 34.49 37.29 37.09
CA THR A 932 33.70 38.10 38.02
C THR A 932 34.43 39.40 38.25
N MET A 933 33.74 40.51 37.97
CA MET A 933 34.35 41.84 38.01
C MET A 933 34.63 42.29 39.44
N ALA A 934 35.61 43.19 39.59
CA ALA A 934 35.95 43.89 40.82
C ALA A 934 35.99 45.38 40.56
N SER A 935 35.86 46.20 41.60
CA SER A 935 35.80 47.66 41.48
C SER A 935 36.98 48.25 40.71
N VAL A 936 36.70 49.27 39.91
CA VAL A 936 37.71 50.06 39.18
C VAL A 936 37.77 51.47 39.76
N GLY A 937 38.98 52.03 39.88
CA GLY A 937 39.23 53.38 40.40
C GLY A 937 40.31 53.42 41.48
N VAL A 938 40.28 54.47 42.31
CA VAL A 938 41.32 54.77 43.31
C VAL A 938 41.58 53.58 44.25
N GLY A 939 42.78 53.01 44.18
CA GLY A 939 43.20 51.88 45.01
C GLY A 939 42.62 50.52 44.59
N ALA A 940 42.00 50.44 43.40
CA ALA A 940 41.39 49.24 42.84
C ALA A 940 41.89 48.99 41.39
N GLY A 941 41.06 48.42 40.52
CA GLY A 941 41.40 48.19 39.11
C GLY A 941 41.67 49.48 38.33
N THR A 942 42.48 49.40 37.28
CA THR A 942 42.78 50.55 36.40
C THR A 942 41.84 50.57 35.20
N THR A 943 41.26 51.73 34.91
CA THR A 943 40.42 51.95 33.73
C THR A 943 41.18 51.71 32.41
N GLY A 944 40.48 51.24 31.39
CA GLY A 944 41.07 50.86 30.09
C GLY A 944 41.89 49.56 30.09
N SER A 945 41.99 48.83 31.20
CA SER A 945 42.84 47.63 31.26
C SER A 945 42.31 46.49 30.36
N SER A 946 43.21 45.83 29.64
CA SER A 946 42.90 44.65 28.81
C SER A 946 42.69 43.40 29.67
N LEU A 947 41.54 42.74 29.50
CA LEU A 947 41.20 41.44 30.08
C LEU A 947 41.41 40.27 29.10
N LEU A 948 42.26 40.45 28.08
CA LEU A 948 42.54 39.41 27.08
C LEU A 948 42.95 38.12 27.80
N THR A 949 42.14 37.07 27.61
CA THR A 949 42.37 35.76 28.21
C THR A 949 42.93 34.79 27.17
N THR A 950 44.03 34.13 27.51
CA THR A 950 44.73 33.22 26.62
C THR A 950 44.90 31.87 27.30
N LEU A 951 44.55 30.77 26.62
CA LEU A 951 44.90 29.44 27.09
C LEU A 951 46.36 29.19 26.76
N THR A 952 47.17 28.83 27.75
CA THR A 952 48.63 28.67 27.59
C THR A 952 49.12 27.26 27.82
N SER A 953 48.31 26.41 28.44
CA SER A 953 48.55 24.97 28.50
C SER A 953 47.32 24.22 29.00
N ALA A 954 47.20 22.97 28.59
CA ALA A 954 46.29 22.01 29.21
C ALA A 954 46.94 20.62 29.25
N THR A 955 46.58 19.84 30.26
CA THR A 955 46.93 18.42 30.37
C THR A 955 45.69 17.56 30.18
N ARG A 956 45.87 16.39 29.58
CA ARG A 956 44.84 15.38 29.37
C ARG A 956 45.30 14.04 29.87
N ARG A 957 44.34 13.18 30.17
CA ARG A 957 44.54 11.75 30.40
C ARG A 957 43.74 10.95 29.37
N ASN A 958 44.37 10.01 28.70
CA ASN A 958 43.72 9.14 27.72
C ASN A 958 42.90 8.02 28.39
N SER A 959 42.21 7.18 27.60
CA SER A 959 41.40 6.07 28.12
C SER A 959 42.20 5.03 28.91
N GLN A 960 43.51 4.94 28.66
CA GLN A 960 44.45 4.05 29.36
C GLN A 960 45.03 4.66 30.64
N GLY A 961 44.66 5.88 31.00
CA GLY A 961 45.17 6.56 32.19
C GLY A 961 46.52 7.26 32.02
N VAL A 962 47.06 7.34 30.80
CA VAL A 962 48.32 8.03 30.49
C VAL A 962 48.06 9.53 30.36
N SER A 963 48.82 10.33 31.11
CA SER A 963 48.74 11.79 31.07
C SER A 963 49.74 12.39 30.07
N ALA A 964 49.29 13.37 29.29
CA ALA A 964 50.10 14.11 28.33
C ALA A 964 49.59 15.56 28.19
N ALA A 965 50.36 16.41 27.51
CA ALA A 965 49.86 17.73 27.10
C ALA A 965 48.74 17.59 26.05
N VAL A 966 47.81 18.54 26.07
CA VAL A 966 46.87 18.77 24.97
C VAL A 966 47.62 19.45 23.82
N THR A 967 47.35 19.05 22.58
CA THR A 967 47.94 19.70 21.41
C THR A 967 47.20 20.98 21.11
N GLU A 968 47.89 22.12 21.05
CA GLU A 968 47.27 23.39 20.67
C GLU A 968 47.27 23.55 19.15
N ALA A 969 46.11 23.87 18.56
CA ALA A 969 45.99 24.04 17.10
C ALA A 969 46.74 25.29 16.59
N SER A 970 46.93 26.27 17.49
CA SER A 970 47.77 27.44 17.33
C SER A 970 48.46 27.69 18.66
N ALA A 971 49.71 28.15 18.68
CA ALA A 971 50.39 28.49 19.93
C ALA A 971 49.56 29.52 20.72
N ASP A 972 49.25 29.21 21.98
CA ASP A 972 48.55 30.07 22.94
C ASP A 972 47.23 30.65 22.37
N PRO A 973 46.18 29.84 22.14
CA PRO A 973 44.94 30.32 21.52
C PRO A 973 44.27 31.37 22.43
N ALA A 974 44.24 32.63 21.95
CA ALA A 974 43.69 33.76 22.70
C ALA A 974 42.20 34.01 22.40
N GLY A 975 41.47 34.52 23.40
CA GLY A 975 40.12 35.05 23.27
C GLY A 975 40.07 36.32 22.43
N ASN A 976 39.05 37.16 22.64
CA ASN A 976 39.06 38.54 22.15
C ASN A 976 39.31 39.49 23.32
N VAL A 977 39.83 40.68 23.03
CA VAL A 977 40.14 41.66 24.08
C VAL A 977 38.86 42.31 24.62
N MET A 978 38.76 42.39 25.95
CA MET A 978 37.74 43.16 26.64
C MET A 978 38.45 44.27 27.41
N TYR A 979 37.99 45.52 27.31
CA TYR A 979 38.58 46.65 28.03
C TYR A 979 37.68 47.04 29.20
N VAL A 980 38.24 47.10 30.41
CA VAL A 980 37.47 47.32 31.64
C VAL A 980 37.47 48.78 32.09
N TYR A 981 36.30 49.28 32.49
CA TYR A 981 36.08 50.62 33.03
C TYR A 981 35.20 50.54 34.27
N LYS A 982 35.23 51.55 35.14
CA LYS A 982 34.35 51.67 36.31
C LYS A 982 32.88 51.82 35.91
N ALA A 983 32.64 52.52 34.82
CA ALA A 983 31.35 52.68 34.20
C ALA A 983 31.52 52.82 32.69
N VAL A 984 30.58 52.31 31.92
CA VAL A 984 30.62 52.37 30.45
C VAL A 984 29.36 53.08 29.93
N PRO A 985 29.49 54.09 29.05
CA PRO A 985 28.33 54.75 28.48
C PRO A 985 27.60 53.84 27.49
N THR A 986 26.30 54.02 27.36
CA THR A 986 25.53 53.57 26.20
C THR A 986 24.78 54.76 25.63
N VAL A 987 25.04 55.08 24.37
CA VAL A 987 24.38 56.20 23.68
C VAL A 987 23.26 55.64 22.83
N THR A 988 22.03 56.10 23.09
CA THR A 988 20.82 55.62 22.42
C THR A 988 20.08 56.76 21.76
N TYR A 989 19.72 56.63 20.49
CA TYR A 989 18.88 57.61 19.82
C TYR A 989 17.44 57.57 20.33
N GLU A 990 16.86 58.74 20.54
CA GLU A 990 15.47 58.94 20.92
C GLU A 990 14.69 59.52 19.74
N ASN A 991 13.35 59.40 19.79
CA ASN A 991 12.49 60.03 18.80
C ASN A 991 12.58 61.56 18.89
N LEU A 992 12.72 62.20 17.72
CA LEU A 992 12.61 63.65 17.63
C LEU A 992 11.24 64.12 18.14
N PRO A 993 11.16 65.28 18.83
CA PRO A 993 9.89 65.88 19.24
C PRO A 993 8.94 66.15 18.06
N SER A 994 9.50 66.36 16.86
CA SER A 994 8.79 66.51 15.60
C SER A 994 9.71 66.08 14.45
N THR A 995 9.19 65.35 13.48
CA THR A 995 9.89 65.01 12.23
C THR A 995 9.61 65.98 11.09
N ALA A 996 8.77 67.00 11.30
CA ALA A 996 8.48 68.01 10.28
C ALA A 996 9.61 69.05 10.15
N LEU A 997 10.22 69.13 8.97
CA LEU A 997 11.21 70.15 8.62
C LEU A 997 10.51 71.44 8.20
N THR A 998 10.62 72.48 9.02
CA THR A 998 10.06 73.81 8.77
C THR A 998 11.03 74.87 9.28
N ALA A 999 10.91 76.10 8.76
CA ALA A 999 11.78 77.20 9.17
C ALA A 999 11.65 77.53 10.67
N GLY A 1000 12.75 77.90 11.30
CA GLY A 1000 12.87 78.23 12.73
C GLY A 1000 13.61 77.16 13.53
N THR A 1001 13.60 77.26 14.87
CA THR A 1001 14.32 76.33 15.75
C THR A 1001 13.75 74.92 15.64
N ARG A 1002 14.58 73.94 15.29
CA ARG A 1002 14.25 72.52 15.15
C ARG A 1002 15.22 71.68 15.98
N THR A 1003 14.74 70.58 16.56
CA THR A 1003 15.58 69.55 17.17
C THR A 1003 16.00 68.56 16.08
N ILE A 1004 17.29 68.53 15.74
CA ILE A 1004 17.81 67.70 14.65
C ILE A 1004 18.35 66.36 15.15
N ALA A 1005 18.83 66.29 16.40
CA ALA A 1005 19.21 65.05 17.05
C ALA A 1005 18.65 65.00 18.48
N LYS A 1006 18.24 63.82 18.92
CA LYS A 1006 17.89 63.54 20.31
C LYS A 1006 18.47 62.21 20.73
N PHE A 1007 19.25 62.19 21.81
CA PHE A 1007 19.88 60.96 22.28
C PHE A 1007 19.94 60.92 23.81
N THR A 1008 19.90 59.72 24.35
CA THR A 1008 20.08 59.44 25.77
C THR A 1008 21.45 58.80 25.97
N VAL A 1009 22.22 59.36 26.90
CA VAL A 1009 23.43 58.73 27.45
C VAL A 1009 23.03 58.03 28.73
N ASN A 1010 23.26 56.71 28.78
CA ASN A 1010 23.09 55.89 29.98
C ASN A 1010 24.46 55.47 30.53
N THR A 1011 24.54 55.22 31.83
CA THR A 1011 25.70 54.58 32.47
C THR A 1011 25.39 53.12 32.84
N ASN A 1012 26.31 52.21 32.53
CA ASN A 1012 26.35 50.85 33.07
C ASN A 1012 27.54 50.70 34.01
N GLY A 1013 27.44 49.82 35.00
CA GLY A 1013 28.45 49.63 36.05
C GLY A 1013 28.07 50.29 37.38
N THR A 1014 29.06 50.49 38.25
CA THR A 1014 28.84 51.05 39.60
C THR A 1014 29.02 52.57 39.69
N GLY A 1015 29.53 53.20 38.62
CA GLY A 1015 29.88 54.63 38.57
C GLY A 1015 28.97 55.52 37.70
N SER A 1016 29.32 56.81 37.66
CA SER A 1016 28.78 57.78 36.69
C SER A 1016 29.77 57.93 35.54
N VAL A 1017 29.28 58.37 34.37
CA VAL A 1017 30.15 58.70 33.24
C VAL A 1017 30.13 60.21 33.00
N ALA A 1018 31.25 60.77 32.57
CA ALA A 1018 31.31 62.13 32.05
C ALA A 1018 31.55 62.09 30.54
N TRP A 1019 31.03 63.05 29.79
CA TRP A 1019 31.37 63.21 28.37
C TRP A 1019 31.74 64.65 28.02
N LYS A 1020 32.59 64.79 27.00
CA LYS A 1020 33.16 66.06 26.54
C LYS A 1020 32.76 66.39 25.14
N ASP A 1021 33.03 65.48 24.22
CA ASP A 1021 32.77 65.71 22.81
C ASP A 1021 31.69 64.77 22.31
N VAL A 1022 30.85 65.29 21.44
CA VAL A 1022 29.99 64.51 20.56
C VAL A 1022 29.99 65.12 19.16
N LEU A 1023 30.29 64.29 18.17
CA LEU A 1023 30.24 64.65 16.77
C LEU A 1023 28.94 64.14 16.14
N ILE A 1024 28.12 65.06 15.66
CA ILE A 1024 26.89 64.77 14.95
C ILE A 1024 27.15 64.91 13.44
N TYR A 1025 27.10 63.79 12.73
CA TYR A 1025 27.10 63.80 11.26
C TYR A 1025 25.73 64.22 10.77
N ILE A 1026 25.68 65.13 9.80
CA ILE A 1026 24.47 65.69 9.21
C ILE A 1026 24.48 65.41 7.71
N SER A 1027 23.40 64.83 7.20
CA SER A 1027 23.11 64.72 5.77
C SER A 1027 21.80 65.43 5.48
N LYS A 1028 21.79 66.35 4.51
CA LYS A 1028 20.63 67.14 4.15
C LYS A 1028 20.47 67.28 2.64
N SER A 1029 19.29 67.67 2.22
CA SER A 1029 19.09 68.21 0.87
C SER A 1029 19.72 69.62 0.76
N LEU A 1030 19.89 70.13 -0.46
CA LEU A 1030 20.66 71.36 -0.70
C LEU A 1030 20.03 72.57 -0.01
N ASP A 1031 18.73 72.80 -0.15
CA ASP A 1031 18.12 74.09 0.20
C ASP A 1031 18.04 74.44 1.72
N PRO A 1032 17.86 73.49 2.66
CA PRO A 1032 17.89 73.78 4.09
C PRO A 1032 19.24 74.33 4.55
N VAL A 1033 19.24 75.46 5.26
CA VAL A 1033 20.44 76.02 5.92
C VAL A 1033 20.31 75.83 7.43
N LEU A 1034 21.31 75.27 8.10
CA LEU A 1034 21.27 75.07 9.56
C LEU A 1034 22.26 76.01 10.24
N THR A 1035 21.74 76.86 11.14
CA THR A 1035 22.52 77.89 11.85
C THR A 1035 22.26 77.80 13.36
N VAL A 1036 23.09 78.46 14.18
CA VAL A 1036 22.88 78.62 15.63
C VAL A 1036 22.63 77.27 16.34
N PRO A 1037 23.59 76.34 16.31
CA PRO A 1037 23.48 75.09 17.03
C PRO A 1037 23.52 75.31 18.55
N SER A 1038 22.81 74.48 19.29
CA SER A 1038 22.83 74.44 20.75
C SER A 1038 22.44 73.06 21.26
N ILE A 1039 22.99 72.64 22.39
CA ILE A 1039 22.62 71.40 23.06
C ILE A 1039 21.88 71.66 24.38
N TRP A 1040 20.86 70.85 24.65
CA TRP A 1040 19.96 71.00 25.79
C TRP A 1040 19.82 69.69 26.55
N ASP A 1041 20.01 69.72 27.87
CA ASP A 1041 19.60 68.64 28.76
C ASP A 1041 18.08 68.74 28.98
N VAL A 1042 17.38 67.73 28.48
CA VAL A 1042 15.91 67.61 28.55
C VAL A 1042 15.46 66.43 29.40
N THR A 1043 16.35 65.91 30.24
CA THR A 1043 16.09 64.75 31.10
C THR A 1043 14.81 64.95 31.91
N SER A 1044 13.93 63.95 31.88
CA SER A 1044 12.62 63.98 32.59
C SER A 1044 11.74 65.20 32.27
N GLY A 1045 11.86 65.79 31.07
CA GLY A 1045 11.09 66.97 30.66
C GLY A 1045 11.70 68.30 31.12
N GLY A 1046 12.95 68.30 31.58
CA GLY A 1046 13.76 69.51 31.76
C GLY A 1046 13.99 70.26 30.45
N ASN A 1047 14.58 71.46 30.53
CA ASN A 1047 14.93 72.26 29.37
C ASN A 1047 16.06 73.24 29.72
N THR A 1048 17.22 72.70 30.05
CA THR A 1048 18.41 73.48 30.45
C THR A 1048 19.43 73.44 29.31
N GLN A 1049 19.86 74.59 28.81
CA GLN A 1049 20.92 74.64 27.80
C GLN A 1049 22.24 74.22 28.44
N VAL A 1050 22.96 73.29 27.81
CA VAL A 1050 24.30 72.89 28.21
C VAL A 1050 25.28 73.96 27.74
N THR A 1051 26.24 74.33 28.58
CA THR A 1051 27.31 75.24 28.17
C THR A 1051 28.30 74.46 27.32
N ALA A 1052 28.29 74.69 26.02
CA ALA A 1052 29.15 74.01 25.05
C ALA A 1052 29.66 74.99 24.00
N ALA A 1053 30.68 74.56 23.28
CA ALA A 1053 31.08 75.13 22.01
C ALA A 1053 30.55 74.24 20.88
N GLU A 1054 29.74 74.82 20.02
CA GLU A 1054 29.11 74.11 18.90
C GLU A 1054 29.64 74.66 17.57
N ILE A 1055 30.27 73.81 16.79
CA ILE A 1055 30.95 74.20 15.55
C ILE A 1055 30.48 73.32 14.40
N PHE A 1056 30.00 73.97 13.34
CA PHE A 1056 29.75 73.30 12.07
C PHE A 1056 31.04 73.15 11.29
N GLN A 1057 31.11 72.08 10.50
CA GLN A 1057 32.08 71.89 9.44
C GLN A 1057 31.36 71.45 8.17
N ASN A 1058 31.71 72.12 7.07
CA ASN A 1058 31.23 71.81 5.74
C ASN A 1058 32.25 70.94 4.99
N SER A 1059 31.95 70.57 3.75
CA SER A 1059 32.69 69.56 2.98
C SER A 1059 34.19 69.84 2.68
N ASP A 1060 34.70 71.02 3.09
CA ASP A 1060 36.11 71.45 2.99
C ASP A 1060 36.91 71.36 4.31
N GLU A 1061 36.41 70.66 5.34
CA GLU A 1061 37.08 70.38 6.65
C GLU A 1061 37.42 71.61 7.52
N GLY A 1062 36.96 72.82 7.16
CA GLY A 1062 37.16 74.06 7.91
C GLY A 1062 35.97 74.43 8.80
N ALA A 1063 36.23 74.99 9.99
CA ALA A 1063 35.18 75.50 10.87
C ALA A 1063 34.31 76.56 10.15
N ASP A 1064 33.00 76.34 10.13
CA ASP A 1064 32.03 77.17 9.42
C ASP A 1064 30.96 77.73 10.38
N ALA A 1065 30.31 78.82 9.96
CA ALA A 1065 29.26 79.47 10.73
C ALA A 1065 27.90 78.76 10.62
N ASP A 1066 27.70 77.99 9.56
CA ASP A 1066 26.48 77.26 9.24
C ASP A 1066 26.75 76.01 8.39
N CYS A 1067 25.72 75.16 8.31
CA CYS A 1067 25.63 74.11 7.29
C CYS A 1067 24.83 74.71 6.11
N ASP A 1068 25.54 75.34 5.16
CA ASP A 1068 24.98 76.19 4.11
C ASP A 1068 24.25 75.40 3.00
N ALA A 1069 23.53 76.09 2.13
CA ALA A 1069 22.74 75.54 1.05
C ALA A 1069 23.57 74.84 -0.05
N SER A 1070 24.89 75.02 -0.05
CA SER A 1070 25.83 74.30 -0.93
C SER A 1070 26.15 72.89 -0.46
N ASP A 1071 25.98 72.59 0.82
CA ASP A 1071 26.44 71.35 1.43
C ASP A 1071 25.30 70.33 1.57
N THR A 1072 25.54 69.10 1.11
CA THR A 1072 24.64 67.96 1.33
C THR A 1072 25.05 67.13 2.54
N THR A 1073 26.24 67.38 3.07
CA THR A 1073 26.80 66.76 4.26
C THR A 1073 27.56 67.79 5.08
N CYS A 1074 27.32 67.80 6.39
CA CYS A 1074 28.03 68.65 7.34
C CYS A 1074 28.32 67.83 8.60
N GLU A 1075 29.24 68.32 9.42
CA GLU A 1075 29.51 67.78 10.74
C GLU A 1075 29.26 68.86 11.79
N LEU A 1076 28.76 68.47 12.96
CA LEU A 1076 28.53 69.37 14.08
C LEU A 1076 29.24 68.79 15.31
N LEU A 1077 30.40 69.35 15.63
CA LEU A 1077 31.10 69.04 16.88
C LEU A 1077 30.49 69.87 18.01
N ILE A 1078 30.14 69.19 19.07
CA ILE A 1078 29.68 69.79 20.32
C ILE A 1078 30.68 69.39 21.40
N THR A 1079 31.41 70.38 21.90
CA THR A 1079 32.38 70.24 22.99
C THR A 1079 31.84 70.91 24.25
N VAL A 1080 31.62 70.16 25.33
CA VAL A 1080 31.14 70.71 26.60
C VAL A 1080 32.19 71.67 27.19
N GLY A 1081 31.73 72.84 27.63
CA GLY A 1081 32.58 73.96 28.06
C GLY A 1081 32.88 74.96 26.94
N THR A 1082 33.83 75.86 27.18
CA THR A 1082 34.32 76.83 26.17
C THR A 1082 35.83 76.92 26.23
N LYS A 1083 36.51 77.53 25.25
CA LYS A 1083 37.96 77.77 25.33
C LYS A 1083 38.38 78.57 26.59
N ALA A 1084 37.46 79.31 27.20
CA ALA A 1084 37.69 80.07 28.43
C ALA A 1084 37.43 79.25 29.72
N ASP A 1085 36.74 78.11 29.61
CA ASP A 1085 36.36 77.25 30.73
C ASP A 1085 36.50 75.77 30.33
N LEU A 1086 37.75 75.28 30.44
CA LEU A 1086 38.15 73.95 29.98
C LEU A 1086 37.63 72.83 30.90
N ASN A 1087 37.31 73.16 32.15
CA ASN A 1087 36.96 72.17 33.17
C ASN A 1087 35.45 71.97 33.36
N VAL A 1088 34.67 72.03 32.26
CA VAL A 1088 33.20 71.89 32.28
C VAL A 1088 32.79 70.66 31.48
N GLU A 1089 32.16 69.69 32.12
CA GLU A 1089 31.78 68.41 31.52
C GLU A 1089 30.30 68.08 31.77
N GLU A 1090 29.77 67.15 30.99
CA GLU A 1090 28.44 66.61 31.25
C GLU A 1090 28.53 65.29 31.99
N THR A 1091 28.26 65.34 33.30
CA THR A 1091 28.17 64.15 34.15
C THR A 1091 26.79 63.48 34.04
N VAL A 1092 26.79 62.16 33.86
CA VAL A 1092 25.61 61.31 33.72
C VAL A 1092 25.60 60.24 34.82
N SER A 1093 24.61 60.30 35.71
CA SER A 1093 24.36 59.29 36.74
C SER A 1093 22.98 58.65 36.50
N GLY A 1094 22.96 57.41 36.04
CA GLY A 1094 21.78 56.76 35.48
C GLY A 1094 21.60 57.07 33.99
N ALA A 1095 20.73 58.03 33.66
CA ALA A 1095 20.38 58.38 32.29
C ALA A 1095 20.21 59.90 32.15
N LYS A 1096 20.78 60.50 31.10
CA LYS A 1096 20.49 61.87 30.68
C LYS A 1096 20.11 61.92 29.21
N THR A 1097 19.07 62.68 28.88
CA THR A 1097 18.59 62.85 27.49
C THR A 1097 18.90 64.25 27.00
N TYR A 1098 19.55 64.33 25.84
CA TYR A 1098 19.99 65.55 25.21
C TYR A 1098 19.24 65.82 23.90
N GLU A 1099 18.95 67.08 23.62
CA GLU A 1099 18.43 67.58 22.35
C GLU A 1099 19.43 68.53 21.71
N VAL A 1100 19.81 68.25 20.47
CA VAL A 1100 20.58 69.17 19.61
C VAL A 1100 19.60 69.98 18.79
N ARG A 1101 19.61 71.30 19.01
CA ARG A 1101 18.70 72.26 18.37
C ARG A 1101 19.47 73.20 17.47
N VAL A 1102 18.93 73.46 16.29
CA VAL A 1102 19.46 74.41 15.29
C VAL A 1102 18.33 75.29 14.79
N THR A 1103 18.66 76.42 14.18
CA THR A 1103 17.72 77.23 13.40
C THR A 1103 17.77 76.79 11.95
N ALA A 1104 16.69 76.15 11.48
CA ALA A 1104 16.53 75.77 10.07
C ALA A 1104 16.02 76.98 9.26
N GLY A 1105 16.74 77.32 8.19
CA GLY A 1105 16.42 78.38 7.23
C GLY A 1105 16.53 77.89 5.79
N GLY A 1106 16.72 78.80 4.83
CA GLY A 1106 16.76 78.47 3.40
C GLY A 1106 15.38 78.22 2.78
N ALA A 1107 15.35 77.72 1.54
CA ALA A 1107 14.12 77.49 0.78
C ALA A 1107 13.53 76.09 1.05
N ILE A 1108 13.05 75.86 2.28
CA ILE A 1108 12.50 74.55 2.67
C ILE A 1108 11.19 74.29 1.91
N SER A 1109 11.25 73.41 0.90
CA SER A 1109 10.13 73.00 0.06
C SER A 1109 9.82 71.50 0.22
N THR A 1110 8.71 71.03 -0.37
CA THR A 1110 8.26 69.64 -0.24
C THR A 1110 9.31 68.67 -0.77
N GLY A 1111 9.75 67.73 0.07
CA GLY A 1111 10.77 66.74 -0.27
C GLY A 1111 12.18 67.03 0.28
N GLU A 1112 12.39 68.22 0.85
CA GLU A 1112 13.65 68.55 1.54
C GLU A 1112 13.77 67.79 2.88
N TYR A 1113 14.99 67.40 3.25
CA TYR A 1113 15.26 66.61 4.46
C TYR A 1113 16.54 67.03 5.18
N VAL A 1114 16.60 66.71 6.48
CA VAL A 1114 17.80 66.78 7.32
C VAL A 1114 17.86 65.50 8.14
N SER A 1115 19.00 64.82 8.13
CA SER A 1115 19.21 63.52 8.77
C SER A 1115 20.51 63.53 9.57
N THR A 1116 20.48 63.10 10.82
CA THR A 1116 21.67 63.13 11.69
C THR A 1116 21.99 61.80 12.34
N TYR A 1117 23.28 61.49 12.54
CA TYR A 1117 23.73 60.31 13.31
C TYR A 1117 25.06 60.56 14.06
N ILE A 1118 25.41 59.68 15.01
CA ILE A 1118 26.70 59.66 15.72
C ILE A 1118 27.38 58.37 15.30
N GLY A 1119 28.59 58.47 14.73
CA GLY A 1119 29.35 57.32 14.22
C GLY A 1119 30.24 56.67 15.28
N SER A 1120 30.87 55.54 14.93
CA SER A 1120 31.96 54.95 15.72
C SER A 1120 32.93 54.16 14.84
N ASN A 1121 34.21 54.52 14.78
CA ASN A 1121 35.21 53.71 14.05
C ASN A 1121 36.68 53.94 14.47
N LEU A 1122 36.95 54.30 15.73
CA LEU A 1122 38.33 54.50 16.16
C LEU A 1122 38.99 53.23 16.66
N ALA A 1123 40.32 53.18 16.56
CA ALA A 1123 41.14 52.21 17.27
C ALA A 1123 41.17 52.52 18.78
N HIS A 1124 41.47 51.49 19.58
CA HIS A 1124 41.66 51.68 21.01
C HIS A 1124 42.83 52.62 21.28
N VAL A 1125 42.65 53.52 22.23
CA VAL A 1125 43.71 54.37 22.81
C VAL A 1125 43.66 54.23 24.32
N ASP A 1126 44.82 54.28 24.96
CA ASP A 1126 44.91 54.29 26.42
C ASP A 1126 44.22 55.54 26.99
N SER A 1127 43.64 55.41 28.19
CA SER A 1127 43.02 56.55 28.86
C SER A 1127 44.05 57.63 29.16
N ALA A 1128 43.68 58.88 28.87
CA ALA A 1128 44.56 60.05 28.96
C ALA A 1128 43.79 61.25 29.52
N ALA A 1129 44.51 62.36 29.73
CA ALA A 1129 43.90 63.63 30.12
C ALA A 1129 43.38 64.37 28.88
N TYR A 1130 42.21 64.98 29.02
CA TYR A 1130 41.64 65.89 28.04
C TYR A 1130 42.10 67.33 28.32
N LEU A 1131 43.28 67.70 27.81
CA LEU A 1131 43.99 68.91 28.21
C LEU A 1131 43.64 70.18 27.40
N THR A 1132 42.92 70.05 26.28
CA THR A 1132 42.62 71.18 25.39
C THR A 1132 41.23 71.04 24.78
N ASN A 1133 40.34 72.01 25.03
CA ASN A 1133 39.14 72.21 24.20
C ASN A 1133 39.59 72.96 22.93
N ASP A 1134 40.28 72.29 22.01
CA ASP A 1134 40.71 72.98 20.78
C ASP A 1134 39.52 73.36 19.90
N ASN A 1135 38.33 72.80 20.16
CA ASN A 1135 37.12 72.98 19.36
C ASN A 1135 37.46 72.90 17.85
N ASP A 1136 38.40 72.02 17.51
CA ASP A 1136 38.99 71.90 16.19
C ASP A 1136 38.75 70.46 15.77
N LEU A 1137 37.85 70.25 14.80
CA LEU A 1137 37.56 68.89 14.36
C LEU A 1137 38.71 68.29 13.54
N THR A 1138 39.73 69.07 13.12
CA THR A 1138 40.91 68.52 12.43
C THR A 1138 41.91 67.85 13.39
N ALA A 1139 41.72 68.02 14.70
CA ALA A 1139 42.63 67.54 15.74
C ALA A 1139 42.16 66.28 16.47
N ASP A 1140 40.88 65.89 16.36
CA ASP A 1140 40.30 64.80 17.15
C ASP A 1140 39.35 63.94 16.30
N ASP A 1141 39.82 62.76 15.86
CA ASP A 1141 39.02 61.81 15.07
C ASP A 1141 37.88 61.16 15.90
N ALA A 1142 37.75 61.51 17.19
CA ALA A 1142 36.81 60.89 18.13
C ALA A 1142 35.42 61.51 18.03
N THR A 1143 34.45 60.69 17.63
CA THR A 1143 33.04 61.14 17.53
C THR A 1143 32.33 61.20 18.88
N PHE A 1144 32.93 60.63 19.93
CA PHE A 1144 32.46 60.75 21.31
C PHE A 1144 33.63 60.57 22.29
N VAL A 1145 33.88 61.56 23.14
CA VAL A 1145 34.95 61.52 24.15
C VAL A 1145 34.32 61.48 25.53
N TRP A 1146 34.72 60.51 26.35
CA TRP A 1146 34.07 60.22 27.62
C TRP A 1146 35.04 59.74 28.69
N SER A 1147 34.59 59.77 29.93
CA SER A 1147 35.30 59.25 31.09
C SER A 1147 34.38 58.42 31.98
N ASP A 1148 34.93 57.40 32.62
CA ASP A 1148 34.27 56.61 33.65
C ASP A 1148 34.35 57.21 35.06
N MET A 1149 34.95 58.41 35.19
CA MET A 1149 35.15 59.12 36.44
C MET A 1149 35.79 58.24 37.53
N SER A 1150 36.80 57.47 37.14
CA SER A 1150 37.52 56.55 38.01
C SER A 1150 38.59 57.24 38.86
N ALA A 1151 39.02 58.45 38.49
CA ALA A 1151 40.01 59.23 39.23
C ALA A 1151 39.47 59.83 40.57
N ALA A 1152 40.38 60.07 41.53
CA ALA A 1152 40.03 60.51 42.90
C ALA A 1152 39.44 61.93 42.97
N ASN A 1153 39.82 62.80 42.03
CA ASN A 1153 39.35 64.16 41.87
C ASN A 1153 39.14 64.37 40.37
N HIS A 1154 38.18 63.64 39.79
CA HIS A 1154 37.93 63.65 38.36
C HIS A 1154 37.73 65.07 37.84
N ASP A 1155 38.46 65.38 36.77
CA ASP A 1155 38.39 66.62 36.02
C ASP A 1155 38.94 66.37 34.60
N THR A 1156 39.03 67.36 33.73
CA THR A 1156 39.56 67.11 32.39
C THR A 1156 41.05 66.77 32.34
N GLY A 1157 41.79 67.11 33.40
CA GLY A 1157 43.20 66.80 33.56
C GLY A 1157 43.47 65.38 34.07
N THR A 1158 42.45 64.59 34.44
CA THR A 1158 42.64 63.23 34.94
C THR A 1158 42.82 62.21 33.82
N LEU A 1159 43.57 61.13 34.08
CA LEU A 1159 43.94 60.12 33.07
C LEU A 1159 42.86 59.05 32.85
N ASP A 1160 41.58 59.44 32.90
CA ASP A 1160 40.42 58.57 32.77
C ASP A 1160 39.51 58.97 31.60
N TRP A 1161 39.97 59.82 30.68
CA TRP A 1161 39.28 60.12 29.43
C TRP A 1161 39.70 59.18 28.30
N VAL A 1162 38.75 58.78 27.46
CA VAL A 1162 38.96 57.86 26.35
C VAL A 1162 38.04 58.21 25.18
N ASN A 1163 38.43 57.76 23.99
CA ASN A 1163 37.61 57.87 22.79
C ASN A 1163 36.44 56.86 22.79
N ASN A 1164 35.69 56.84 21.69
CA ASN A 1164 34.53 55.98 21.50
C ASN A 1164 34.84 54.56 20.98
N HIS A 1165 36.07 54.06 21.09
CA HIS A 1165 36.41 52.70 20.65
C HIS A 1165 35.53 51.65 21.32
N LEU A 1166 34.86 50.80 20.52
CA LEU A 1166 33.90 49.77 20.98
C LEU A 1166 32.71 50.28 21.80
N LEU A 1167 32.50 51.60 21.85
CA LEU A 1167 31.35 52.19 22.51
C LEU A 1167 30.08 51.80 21.75
N LYS A 1168 29.07 51.36 22.49
CA LYS A 1168 27.84 50.85 21.89
C LYS A 1168 26.86 51.99 21.60
N PHE A 1169 26.58 52.20 20.32
CA PHE A 1169 25.51 53.07 19.83
C PHE A 1169 24.31 52.20 19.38
N LEU A 1170 23.11 52.44 19.90
CA LEU A 1170 21.85 51.76 19.54
C LEU A 1170 20.83 52.79 19.03
N PRO A 1171 19.97 52.56 18.01
CA PRO A 1171 20.02 51.66 16.86
C PRO A 1171 20.68 52.34 15.64
N THR A 1172 20.87 51.58 14.55
CA THR A 1172 21.40 51.98 13.22
C THR A 1172 20.53 53.00 12.46
N THR A 1173 19.83 53.91 13.15
CA THR A 1173 18.86 54.84 12.59
C THR A 1173 19.30 56.27 12.83
N SER A 1174 19.37 57.06 11.76
CA SER A 1174 19.49 58.51 11.83
C SER A 1174 18.21 59.15 12.36
N ASN A 1175 18.33 60.29 13.03
CA ASN A 1175 17.19 61.17 13.26
C ASN A 1175 16.92 61.97 11.99
N THR A 1176 15.80 61.73 11.32
CA THR A 1176 15.46 62.37 10.04
C THR A 1176 14.22 63.24 10.15
N MET A 1177 14.31 64.45 9.61
CA MET A 1177 13.23 65.40 9.42
C MET A 1177 12.96 65.61 7.94
N THR A 1178 11.69 65.76 7.55
CA THR A 1178 11.28 66.01 6.16
C THR A 1178 10.18 67.09 6.10
N ASN A 1179 10.16 67.90 5.04
CA ASN A 1179 9.11 68.91 4.82
C ASN A 1179 7.81 68.31 4.26
#